data_AF-A0A9D7JUJ1-F1
#
_entry.id   AF-A0A9D7JUJ1-F1
#
_cell.length_a   1.000
_cell.length_b   1.000
_cell.length_c   1.000
_cell.angle_alpha   90.00
_cell.angle_beta   90.00
_cell.angle_gamma   90.00
#
_symmetry.space_group_name_H-M   'P 1'
#
loop_
_entity.id
_entity.type
_entity.pdbx_description
1 polymer ?
#
loop_
_entity_poly.entity_id
_entity_poly.type
_entity_poly.pdbx_seq_one_letter_code
_entity_poly.pdbx_strand_id
1 'polypeptide(L)'
;MSFKPVIFLAFANDKVDNAAYLRNLSAEMHGIRGALEKAEISGLCDVVIRPSASIKDIIDAFQDKRYGPRISIFHYGGHADGFSLLLEAADGSKELTHKEGLVPFLAKQENLKLVFLNGCSSEGQAKELVAAGISAVIGTVTSINDEVASTLAIRFYSSLGDGYQIEKAWSFAEDQINIAKGTSDTRALYWSGKQELTEKKPWVIRFKDGAKSIKGWNLPDVSGNALYGLPDIPPSHLPDSPFLSLNRYERKHAEVFFGRSEYIRKLYVAVRNQDAPPIILLYGPSGAGKSSLLDAGLKPRLENRLEILYLRRMDSLTLSTTLYYALLELCGFTPQVSPLGAEATSDAAVVDDLREIEEVISDPYKSDIQTIINKITNEQEVLTDQIIKKIDPPKNILQSWNLAEQKLNKPILIILDQIEEAFTRPLKENADELNELFVNFRSIFSAGTPIPQGKIILSFRSEYQSQIDEYCKIHELPKSRVFLDNFTKEDVLEVLNGFKKSQKLKDTYNHEVEDALPLIVAEDLVVDLESPTSHMLQILLTKMWNRAKSISAEAPSFSLELYQVLKKEGLAIDELLHTQLENINNKYPEYSETGFVLDVLHFHCTPNSTAAIQSQQALLQRYSNSTEELQKVIEACKENFLIVELGGDNHSTMLAHDTLAKSVIKRSLLSTLPIQQSQRLLNSKMEAVRGGSPTATLDLYDLRLIESVQNYLPAFTSDELTLINKSRIEAAKKERDKQRYKYLKQSMTAVVLAGLFLTLGLFYNAKQHQKQSNINAKQSNINKQALSSTISLSRDPTNALKLAYQGMKDDPGYPEIKKSLIRAFYSSIDNHTPWYKTLLKGESFSKLIVHHGQKLVIPFVKSDSLKILDFAGKKIGALGVIKMPIHEHDTTVAVRDIYFEKVEWSAKGNRLVALNSSGRLQFYDQDFIADTVIGAQDEFEFFDISNDQDEVLSFSKLSKKLVIFNFKGQVIKTINAVVNNQTTVPVNDIHLLYYLQGGQNILLTKNLDPRAEIISRDGIHQAFLDSKNGVVKFVQSSRSGDLLAVARTTGTVELWSKAGRFIKNIVPSDESMPGIKSFRTKDVIHVDFHPSDSFISICFHDDMARIFNIYNNNKPLTLKHNNLVTFTRFSTEDRFILSGSSDNTASV
;
A
#
# COMPACT_ATOMS: atom_id res chain seq x y z
N MET A 1 -22.13 13.26 26.92
CA MET A 1 -22.89 12.62 28.01
C MET A 1 -21.90 12.03 28.99
N SER A 2 -22.12 12.22 30.30
CA SER A 2 -21.28 11.65 31.37
C SER A 2 -21.40 10.12 31.39
N PHE A 3 -20.28 9.40 31.45
CA PHE A 3 -20.23 7.93 31.54
C PHE A 3 -20.44 7.40 32.97
N LYS A 4 -20.65 8.32 33.92
CA LYS A 4 -20.64 8.00 35.35
C LYS A 4 -21.92 7.26 35.77
N PRO A 5 -21.80 6.24 36.63
CA PRO A 5 -22.94 5.61 37.28
C PRO A 5 -23.66 6.64 38.16
N VAL A 6 -24.99 6.54 38.21
CA VAL A 6 -25.80 7.39 39.08
C VAL A 6 -26.18 6.62 40.34
N ILE A 7 -25.99 7.26 41.49
CA ILE A 7 -26.48 6.80 42.78
C ILE A 7 -27.73 7.64 43.10
N PHE A 8 -28.89 6.99 43.11
CA PHE A 8 -30.16 7.63 43.42
C PHE A 8 -30.53 7.39 44.88
N LEU A 9 -30.59 8.47 45.67
CA LEU A 9 -30.95 8.46 47.09
C LEU A 9 -32.37 9.02 47.25
N ALA A 10 -33.30 8.18 47.70
CA ALA A 10 -34.68 8.56 48.00
C ALA A 10 -34.94 8.41 49.50
N PHE A 11 -35.45 9.48 50.12
CA PHE A 11 -35.79 9.52 51.54
C PHE A 11 -37.25 9.90 51.70
N ALA A 12 -37.96 9.23 52.61
CA ALA A 12 -39.35 9.53 52.93
C ALA A 12 -39.59 9.47 54.44
N ASN A 13 -40.31 10.46 54.96
CA ASN A 13 -40.60 10.57 56.40
C ASN A 13 -42.07 10.95 56.65
N ASP A 14 -42.57 10.63 57.84
CA ASP A 14 -43.93 11.03 58.24
C ASP A 14 -43.89 12.41 58.90
N LYS A 15 -44.42 13.44 58.22
CA LYS A 15 -44.43 14.82 58.73
C LYS A 15 -45.68 15.14 59.56
N VAL A 16 -46.62 14.21 59.67
CA VAL A 16 -47.91 14.40 60.34
C VAL A 16 -47.93 13.70 61.70
N ASP A 17 -47.42 12.48 61.79
CA ASP A 17 -47.30 11.72 63.03
C ASP A 17 -45.89 11.84 63.65
N ASN A 18 -45.78 12.64 64.73
CA ASN A 18 -44.54 12.82 65.48
C ASN A 18 -43.96 11.53 66.07
N ALA A 19 -44.78 10.50 66.36
CA ALA A 19 -44.30 9.22 66.87
C ALA A 19 -43.63 8.38 65.77
N ALA A 20 -44.02 8.61 64.52
CA ALA A 20 -43.44 7.97 63.35
C ALA A 20 -42.40 8.85 62.63
N TYR A 21 -41.98 9.99 63.19
CA TYR A 21 -40.96 10.82 62.57
C TYR A 21 -39.54 10.26 62.80
N LEU A 22 -38.84 9.87 61.73
CA LEU A 22 -37.45 9.40 61.78
C LEU A 22 -36.48 10.59 61.88
N ARG A 23 -35.92 10.83 63.06
CA ARG A 23 -35.06 12.00 63.31
C ARG A 23 -33.68 11.91 62.68
N ASN A 24 -33.11 10.71 62.55
CA ASN A 24 -31.78 10.56 61.95
C ASN A 24 -31.80 10.46 60.42
N LEU A 25 -32.97 10.44 59.78
CA LEU A 25 -33.08 10.34 58.33
C LEU A 25 -32.35 11.49 57.60
N SER A 26 -32.42 12.70 58.15
CA SER A 26 -31.66 13.84 57.64
C SER A 26 -30.15 13.66 57.84
N ALA A 27 -29.72 13.14 58.99
CA ALA A 27 -28.31 12.87 59.28
C ALA A 27 -27.74 11.78 58.36
N GLU A 28 -28.53 10.74 58.08
CA GLU A 28 -28.21 9.70 57.10
C GLU A 28 -28.01 10.30 55.71
N MET A 29 -28.99 11.08 55.21
CA MET A 29 -28.89 11.72 53.90
C MET A 29 -27.63 12.59 53.77
N HIS A 30 -27.37 13.46 54.75
CA HIS A 30 -26.20 14.34 54.72
C HIS A 30 -24.89 13.54 54.85
N GLY A 31 -24.88 12.50 55.68
CA GLY A 31 -23.72 11.62 55.84
C GLY A 31 -23.39 10.85 54.57
N ILE A 32 -24.38 10.28 53.90
CA ILE A 32 -24.20 9.58 52.61
C ILE A 32 -23.75 10.57 51.53
N ARG A 33 -24.34 11.77 51.49
CA ARG A 33 -23.93 12.83 50.56
C ARG A 33 -22.46 13.21 50.76
N GLY A 34 -22.04 13.44 52.00
CA GLY A 34 -20.64 13.76 52.33
C GLY A 34 -19.69 12.61 52.01
N ALA A 35 -20.11 11.36 52.24
CA ALA A 35 -19.33 10.17 51.90
C ALA A 35 -19.08 10.03 50.38
N LEU A 36 -20.04 10.46 49.56
CA LEU A 36 -19.95 10.38 48.09
C LEU A 36 -19.37 11.64 47.43
N GLU A 37 -19.19 12.74 48.18
CA GLU A 37 -18.74 14.03 47.64
C GLU A 37 -17.36 13.92 46.96
N LYS A 38 -16.41 13.26 47.62
CA LYS A 38 -15.07 13.01 47.07
C LYS A 38 -15.13 12.20 45.77
N ALA A 39 -16.01 11.21 45.70
CA ALA A 39 -16.18 10.37 44.52
C ALA A 39 -16.82 11.15 43.35
N GLU A 40 -17.80 12.00 43.62
CA GLU A 40 -18.45 12.85 42.62
C GLU A 40 -17.49 13.92 42.06
N ILE A 41 -16.71 14.58 42.92
CA ILE A 41 -15.66 15.55 42.54
C ILE A 41 -14.58 14.85 41.69
N SER A 42 -14.17 13.63 42.06
CA SER A 42 -13.21 12.83 41.31
C SER A 42 -13.79 12.23 40.02
N GLY A 43 -15.08 12.46 39.76
CA GLY A 43 -15.76 12.03 38.55
C GLY A 43 -16.11 10.54 38.50
N LEU A 44 -16.22 9.87 39.65
CA LEU A 44 -16.53 8.44 39.74
C LEU A 44 -18.03 8.12 39.69
N CYS A 45 -18.89 9.05 40.11
CA CYS A 45 -20.36 8.90 40.07
C CYS A 45 -21.04 10.27 39.94
N ASP A 46 -22.33 10.26 39.61
CA ASP A 46 -23.25 11.37 39.85
C ASP A 46 -24.23 10.96 40.97
N VAL A 47 -24.65 11.88 41.84
CA VAL A 47 -25.61 11.59 42.90
C VAL A 47 -26.90 12.39 42.70
N VAL A 48 -28.04 11.68 42.71
CA VAL A 48 -29.37 12.28 42.64
C VAL A 48 -30.07 12.07 43.98
N ILE A 49 -30.58 13.14 44.58
CA ILE A 49 -31.24 13.07 45.90
C ILE A 49 -32.69 13.52 45.79
N ARG A 50 -33.59 12.80 46.45
CA ARG A 50 -34.98 13.19 46.72
C ARG A 50 -35.21 13.10 48.24
N PRO A 51 -35.17 14.23 48.97
CA PRO A 51 -35.27 14.26 50.44
C PRO A 51 -36.68 13.98 50.97
N SER A 52 -37.68 14.07 50.10
CA SER A 52 -39.11 13.85 50.39
C SER A 52 -39.73 13.15 49.19
N ALA A 53 -39.38 11.87 49.02
CA ALA A 53 -39.69 11.09 47.83
C ALA A 53 -41.14 10.59 47.84
N SER A 54 -41.90 10.96 46.83
CA SER A 54 -43.19 10.34 46.47
C SER A 54 -43.00 9.20 45.46
N ILE A 55 -44.07 8.43 45.19
CA ILE A 55 -44.08 7.43 44.10
C ILE A 55 -43.69 8.07 42.77
N LYS A 56 -44.26 9.25 42.50
CA LYS A 56 -44.01 10.01 41.28
C LYS A 56 -42.54 10.39 41.17
N ASP A 57 -41.91 10.86 42.26
CA ASP A 57 -40.49 11.26 42.23
C ASP A 57 -39.55 10.10 41.88
N ILE A 58 -39.85 8.89 42.38
CA ILE A 58 -39.07 7.70 42.06
C ILE A 58 -39.25 7.34 40.59
N ILE A 59 -40.49 7.29 40.09
CA ILE A 59 -40.77 6.98 38.68
C ILE A 59 -40.13 8.01 37.75
N ASP A 60 -40.32 9.30 38.04
CA ASP A 60 -39.76 10.41 37.27
C ASP A 60 -38.23 10.35 37.26
N ALA A 61 -37.59 9.97 38.37
CA ALA A 61 -36.14 9.84 38.43
C ALA A 61 -35.61 8.71 37.54
N PHE A 62 -36.27 7.55 37.53
CA PHE A 62 -35.89 6.43 36.66
C PHE A 62 -36.25 6.67 35.18
N GLN A 63 -37.22 7.54 34.90
CA GLN A 63 -37.62 7.92 33.54
C GLN A 63 -36.87 9.17 33.00
N ASP A 64 -36.14 9.90 33.84
CA ASP A 64 -35.40 11.09 33.43
C ASP A 64 -34.30 10.72 32.42
N LYS A 65 -34.36 11.32 31.23
CA LYS A 65 -33.43 11.05 30.13
C LYS A 65 -31.96 11.34 30.48
N ARG A 66 -31.70 12.19 31.49
CA ARG A 66 -30.34 12.60 31.89
C ARG A 66 -29.65 11.57 32.80
N TYR A 67 -30.39 10.86 33.64
CA TYR A 67 -29.80 9.97 34.64
C TYR A 67 -30.50 8.62 34.81
N GLY A 68 -31.78 8.45 34.47
CA GLY A 68 -32.52 7.19 34.61
C GLY A 68 -31.79 5.96 34.04
N PRO A 69 -31.34 5.97 32.77
CA PRO A 69 -30.56 4.87 32.19
C PRO A 69 -29.19 4.62 32.84
N ARG A 70 -28.72 5.51 33.73
CA ARG A 70 -27.43 5.42 34.41
C ARG A 70 -27.56 5.04 35.88
N ILE A 71 -28.78 4.99 36.44
CA ILE A 71 -29.01 4.64 37.85
C ILE A 71 -28.51 3.21 38.08
N SER A 72 -27.44 3.11 38.86
CA SER A 72 -26.75 1.86 39.18
C SER A 72 -27.02 1.41 40.62
N ILE A 73 -27.29 2.37 41.49
CA ILE A 73 -27.61 2.13 42.89
C ILE A 73 -28.86 2.92 43.24
N PHE A 74 -29.83 2.26 43.86
CA PHE A 74 -31.00 2.88 44.47
C PHE A 74 -30.95 2.70 45.98
N HIS A 75 -30.85 3.80 46.71
CA HIS A 75 -30.97 3.84 48.16
C HIS A 75 -32.34 4.35 48.55
N TYR A 76 -33.01 3.63 49.42
CA TYR A 76 -34.22 4.06 50.08
C TYR A 76 -33.99 4.13 51.59
N GLY A 77 -34.22 5.31 52.17
CA GLY A 77 -34.27 5.52 53.62
C GLY A 77 -35.67 5.95 54.05
N GLY A 78 -36.27 5.24 55.00
CA GLY A 78 -37.60 5.56 55.48
C GLY A 78 -38.28 4.39 56.19
N HIS A 79 -39.55 4.56 56.53
CA HIS A 79 -40.31 3.45 57.11
C HIS A 79 -40.63 2.39 56.06
N ALA A 80 -40.52 1.13 56.46
CA ALA A 80 -40.99 0.00 55.69
C ALA A 80 -41.80 -0.92 56.61
N ASP A 81 -42.87 -1.48 56.06
CA ASP A 81 -43.71 -2.48 56.70
C ASP A 81 -43.69 -3.68 55.76
N GLY A 82 -43.12 -4.81 56.21
CA GLY A 82 -43.25 -6.18 55.66
C GLY A 82 -43.17 -6.35 54.13
N PHE A 83 -44.13 -5.77 53.41
CA PHE A 83 -44.36 -5.86 51.97
C PHE A 83 -44.47 -4.49 51.24
N SER A 84 -44.29 -3.35 51.91
CA SER A 84 -44.45 -2.00 51.34
C SER A 84 -43.35 -1.03 51.78
N LEU A 85 -42.90 -0.13 50.88
CA LEU A 85 -42.15 1.08 51.26
C LEU A 85 -43.14 2.23 51.51
N LEU A 86 -42.89 3.04 52.54
CA LEU A 86 -43.73 4.20 52.86
C LEU A 86 -43.17 5.45 52.20
N LEU A 87 -43.92 6.06 51.31
CA LEU A 87 -43.52 7.28 50.59
C LEU A 87 -44.35 8.47 51.06
N GLU A 88 -43.88 9.68 50.78
CA GLU A 88 -44.60 10.90 51.13
C GLU A 88 -45.73 11.18 50.13
N ALA A 89 -46.95 11.36 50.64
CA ALA A 89 -48.11 11.82 49.88
C ALA A 89 -48.06 13.35 49.67
N ALA A 90 -48.90 13.87 48.76
CA ALA A 90 -48.94 15.30 48.44
C ALA A 90 -49.30 16.22 49.63
N ASP A 91 -49.97 15.69 50.66
CA ASP A 91 -50.31 16.39 51.90
C ASP A 91 -49.29 16.19 53.04
N GLY A 92 -48.19 15.48 52.77
CA GLY A 92 -47.15 15.16 53.76
C GLY A 92 -47.45 13.95 54.66
N SER A 93 -48.59 13.28 54.46
CA SER A 93 -48.93 12.01 55.09
C SER A 93 -48.30 10.81 54.36
N LYS A 94 -48.54 9.58 54.84
CA LYS A 94 -47.97 8.34 54.27
C LYS A 94 -48.79 7.82 53.09
N GLU A 95 -48.11 7.50 52.00
CA GLU A 95 -48.63 6.68 50.91
C GLU A 95 -47.90 5.33 50.87
N LEU A 96 -48.66 4.23 50.83
CA LEU A 96 -48.12 2.87 50.77
C LEU A 96 -47.81 2.48 49.33
N THR A 97 -46.58 2.08 49.05
CA THR A 97 -46.28 1.37 47.80
C THR A 97 -46.58 -0.10 47.92
N HIS A 98 -47.47 -0.59 47.06
CA HIS A 98 -47.72 -2.02 46.93
C HIS A 98 -46.58 -2.70 46.15
N LYS A 99 -46.04 -3.80 46.71
CA LYS A 99 -44.95 -4.59 46.10
C LYS A 99 -45.25 -5.04 44.66
N GLU A 100 -46.53 -5.25 44.34
CA GLU A 100 -47.02 -5.69 43.04
C GLU A 100 -46.62 -4.73 41.91
N GLY A 101 -46.37 -3.45 42.22
CA GLY A 101 -45.88 -2.45 41.26
C GLY A 101 -44.38 -2.20 41.32
N LEU A 102 -43.80 -2.07 42.52
CA LEU A 102 -42.43 -1.61 42.69
C LEU A 102 -41.37 -2.66 42.30
N VAL A 103 -41.56 -3.92 42.70
CA VAL A 103 -40.59 -4.99 42.42
C VAL A 103 -40.46 -5.22 40.90
N PRO A 104 -41.55 -5.38 40.13
CA PRO A 104 -41.46 -5.49 38.68
C PRO A 104 -40.93 -4.22 38.01
N PHE A 105 -41.18 -3.04 38.57
CA PHE A 105 -40.65 -1.78 38.05
C PHE A 105 -39.13 -1.71 38.19
N LEU A 106 -38.59 -1.97 39.39
CA LEU A 106 -37.14 -1.95 39.63
C LEU A 106 -36.43 -3.08 38.86
N ALA A 107 -37.05 -4.27 38.78
CA ALA A 107 -36.49 -5.40 38.03
C ALA A 107 -36.35 -5.14 36.53
N LYS A 108 -37.17 -4.24 35.95
CA LYS A 108 -37.06 -3.81 34.55
C LYS A 108 -35.90 -2.84 34.31
N GLN A 109 -35.26 -2.32 35.35
CA GLN A 109 -34.16 -1.37 35.21
C GLN A 109 -32.84 -2.10 34.95
N GLU A 110 -32.44 -2.16 33.68
CA GLU A 110 -31.30 -2.97 33.20
C GLU A 110 -29.96 -2.63 33.89
N ASN A 111 -29.79 -1.37 34.29
CA ASN A 111 -28.56 -0.85 34.86
C ASN A 111 -28.54 -0.80 36.38
N LEU A 112 -29.65 -1.11 37.05
CA LEU A 112 -29.74 -1.14 38.50
C LEU A 112 -29.02 -2.39 39.03
N LYS A 113 -27.90 -2.19 39.73
CA LYS A 113 -27.03 -3.26 40.23
C LYS A 113 -27.21 -3.54 41.71
N LEU A 114 -27.42 -2.48 42.49
CA LEU A 114 -27.62 -2.56 43.94
C LEU A 114 -28.88 -1.79 44.36
N VAL A 115 -29.70 -2.42 45.18
CA VAL A 115 -30.77 -1.75 45.93
C VAL A 115 -30.44 -1.80 47.42
N PHE A 116 -30.42 -0.65 48.09
CA PHE A 116 -30.22 -0.53 49.52
C PHE A 116 -31.54 -0.10 50.16
N LEU A 117 -32.18 -1.01 50.90
CA LEU A 117 -33.45 -0.76 51.60
C LEU A 117 -33.18 -0.53 53.09
N ASN A 118 -32.92 0.72 53.46
CA ASN A 118 -32.72 1.15 54.84
C ASN A 118 -34.04 1.48 55.54
N GLY A 119 -34.91 0.48 55.63
CA GLY A 119 -36.18 0.53 56.35
C GLY A 119 -36.41 -0.76 57.12
N CYS A 120 -37.26 -0.73 58.15
CA CYS A 120 -37.52 -1.90 59.03
C CYS A 120 -38.15 -3.08 58.27
N SER A 121 -37.70 -4.30 58.56
CA SER A 121 -38.30 -5.56 58.08
C SER A 121 -38.37 -5.71 56.55
N SER A 122 -37.31 -5.33 55.83
CA SER A 122 -37.23 -5.37 54.35
C SER A 122 -36.67 -6.67 53.75
N GLU A 123 -36.41 -7.72 54.55
CA GLU A 123 -35.82 -8.98 54.05
C GLU A 123 -36.72 -9.69 53.02
N GLY A 124 -38.04 -9.66 53.18
CA GLY A 124 -38.98 -10.25 52.21
C GLY A 124 -38.83 -9.59 50.84
N GLN A 125 -38.79 -8.26 50.81
CA GLN A 125 -38.58 -7.45 49.60
C GLN A 125 -37.20 -7.70 49.00
N ALA A 126 -36.16 -7.84 49.81
CA ALA A 126 -34.82 -8.14 49.34
C ALA A 126 -34.74 -9.50 48.63
N LYS A 127 -35.44 -10.53 49.14
CA LYS A 127 -35.53 -11.85 48.48
C LYS A 127 -36.27 -11.75 47.14
N GLU A 128 -37.40 -11.05 47.10
CA GLU A 128 -38.21 -10.89 45.89
C GLU A 128 -37.46 -10.09 44.80
N LEU A 129 -36.77 -9.01 45.15
CA LEU A 129 -35.98 -8.22 44.21
C LEU A 129 -34.82 -9.01 43.59
N VAL A 130 -34.14 -9.84 44.38
CA VAL A 130 -33.09 -10.75 43.86
C VAL A 130 -33.70 -11.81 42.94
N ALA A 131 -34.84 -12.41 43.33
CA ALA A 131 -35.57 -13.37 42.50
C ALA A 131 -36.09 -12.76 41.20
N ALA A 132 -36.48 -11.49 41.22
CA ALA A 132 -36.92 -10.72 40.05
C ALA A 132 -35.77 -10.30 39.12
N GLY A 133 -34.51 -10.46 39.55
CA GLY A 133 -33.34 -10.32 38.70
C GLY A 133 -32.34 -9.24 39.10
N ILE A 134 -32.56 -8.50 40.20
CA ILE A 134 -31.60 -7.52 40.72
C ILE A 134 -30.35 -8.24 41.25
N SER A 135 -29.17 -7.69 40.93
CA SER A 135 -27.89 -8.38 41.17
C SER A 135 -27.50 -8.45 42.65
N ALA A 136 -27.69 -7.35 43.40
CA ALA A 136 -27.45 -7.27 44.83
C ALA A 136 -28.55 -6.45 45.52
N VAL A 137 -28.99 -6.89 46.70
CA VAL A 137 -29.95 -6.15 47.53
C VAL A 137 -29.54 -6.20 48.99
N ILE A 138 -29.46 -5.03 49.62
CA ILE A 138 -29.23 -4.86 51.05
C ILE A 138 -30.58 -4.55 51.71
N GLY A 139 -30.91 -5.28 52.77
CA GLY A 139 -32.13 -5.07 53.53
C GLY A 139 -31.98 -5.48 54.99
N THR A 140 -33.02 -5.20 55.78
CA THR A 140 -33.06 -5.51 57.22
C THR A 140 -33.95 -6.73 57.49
N VAL A 141 -33.49 -7.62 58.37
CA VAL A 141 -34.22 -8.84 58.78
C VAL A 141 -35.29 -8.52 59.83
N THR A 142 -35.04 -7.51 60.65
CA THR A 142 -35.93 -7.07 61.73
C THR A 142 -35.70 -5.58 62.01
N SER A 143 -36.44 -5.01 62.97
CA SER A 143 -36.29 -3.62 63.38
C SER A 143 -34.89 -3.34 63.91
N ILE A 144 -34.18 -2.44 63.21
CA ILE A 144 -32.83 -1.99 63.54
C ILE A 144 -32.88 -0.66 64.28
N ASN A 145 -31.90 -0.40 65.15
CA ASN A 145 -31.73 0.93 65.73
C ASN A 145 -31.38 1.97 64.63
N ASP A 146 -32.08 3.11 64.63
CA ASP A 146 -31.95 4.18 63.62
C ASP A 146 -30.53 4.79 63.54
N GLU A 147 -29.82 4.91 64.68
CA GLU A 147 -28.42 5.35 64.72
C GLU A 147 -27.49 4.31 64.06
N VAL A 148 -27.75 3.02 64.29
CA VAL A 148 -26.97 1.93 63.71
C VAL A 148 -27.22 1.83 62.20
N ALA A 149 -28.48 1.96 61.79
CA ALA A 149 -28.89 1.94 60.38
C ALA A 149 -28.25 3.07 59.58
N SER A 150 -28.32 4.30 60.08
CA SER A 150 -27.68 5.47 59.45
C SER A 150 -26.16 5.33 59.41
N THR A 151 -25.52 4.89 60.50
CA THR A 151 -24.06 4.68 60.54
C THR A 151 -23.60 3.61 59.53
N LEU A 152 -24.32 2.50 59.44
CA LEU A 152 -24.03 1.41 58.50
C LEU A 152 -24.06 1.92 57.04
N ALA A 153 -25.12 2.65 56.67
CA ALA A 153 -25.26 3.20 55.33
C ALA A 153 -24.13 4.19 55.00
N ILE A 154 -23.84 5.14 55.90
CA ILE A 154 -22.76 6.14 55.71
C ILE A 154 -21.40 5.44 55.48
N ARG A 155 -21.08 4.40 56.24
CA ARG A 155 -19.80 3.68 56.12
C ARG A 155 -19.71 2.83 54.86
N PHE A 156 -20.81 2.20 54.47
CA PHE A 156 -20.90 1.50 53.20
C PHE A 156 -20.60 2.46 52.04
N TYR A 157 -21.30 3.60 51.97
CA TYR A 157 -21.09 4.58 50.90
C TYR A 157 -19.74 5.29 50.98
N SER A 158 -19.15 5.46 52.16
CA SER A 158 -17.77 5.98 52.31
C SER A 158 -16.76 5.03 51.68
N SER A 159 -16.85 3.73 52.02
CA SER A 159 -15.94 2.72 51.45
C SER A 159 -16.15 2.59 49.94
N LEU A 160 -17.40 2.62 49.48
CA LEU A 160 -17.70 2.60 48.05
C LEU A 160 -17.15 3.84 47.33
N GLY A 161 -17.28 5.01 47.94
CA GLY A 161 -16.75 6.29 47.46
C GLY A 161 -15.22 6.33 47.38
N ASP A 162 -14.53 5.61 48.27
CA ASP A 162 -13.08 5.40 48.21
C ASP A 162 -12.65 4.35 47.18
N GLY A 163 -13.60 3.74 46.47
CA GLY A 163 -13.36 2.82 45.35
C GLY A 163 -13.27 1.34 45.72
N TYR A 164 -13.66 0.96 46.94
CA TYR A 164 -13.73 -0.46 47.32
C TYR A 164 -14.88 -1.19 46.62
N GLN A 165 -14.70 -2.50 46.45
CA GLN A 165 -15.71 -3.42 45.91
C GLN A 165 -16.91 -3.56 46.84
N ILE A 166 -18.13 -3.80 46.32
CA ILE A 166 -19.37 -3.94 47.12
C ILE A 166 -19.18 -4.90 48.30
N GLU A 167 -18.59 -6.07 48.07
CA GLU A 167 -18.40 -7.07 49.14
C GLU A 167 -17.47 -6.56 50.25
N LYS A 168 -16.39 -5.86 49.89
CA LYS A 168 -15.45 -5.27 50.85
C LYS A 168 -16.05 -4.06 51.57
N ALA A 169 -16.74 -3.18 50.84
CA ALA A 169 -17.42 -2.02 51.39
C ALA A 169 -18.50 -2.44 52.40
N TRP A 170 -19.23 -3.51 52.10
CA TRP A 170 -20.17 -4.12 53.03
C TRP A 170 -19.48 -4.71 54.26
N SER A 171 -18.43 -5.52 54.07
CA SER A 171 -17.66 -6.09 55.19
C SER A 171 -17.11 -5.02 56.13
N PHE A 172 -16.53 -3.94 55.60
CA PHE A 172 -16.00 -2.84 56.41
C PHE A 172 -17.08 -2.11 57.19
N ALA A 173 -18.26 -1.90 56.59
CA ALA A 173 -19.38 -1.31 57.31
C ALA A 173 -19.82 -2.20 58.48
N GLU A 174 -19.89 -3.52 58.29
CA GLU A 174 -20.21 -4.46 59.36
C GLU A 174 -19.14 -4.48 60.46
N ASP A 175 -17.87 -4.57 60.10
CA ASP A 175 -16.75 -4.64 61.05
C ASP A 175 -16.71 -3.40 61.94
N GLN A 176 -16.95 -2.22 61.37
CA GLN A 176 -16.97 -0.98 62.14
C GLN A 176 -18.11 -0.93 63.16
N ILE A 177 -19.32 -1.38 62.79
CA ILE A 177 -20.43 -1.47 63.74
C ILE A 177 -20.11 -2.48 64.85
N ASN A 178 -19.52 -3.62 64.49
CA ASN A 178 -19.10 -4.64 65.45
C ASN A 178 -18.08 -4.08 66.46
N ILE A 179 -17.11 -3.30 66.00
CA ILE A 179 -16.10 -2.65 66.84
C ILE A 179 -16.74 -1.60 67.75
N ALA A 180 -17.64 -0.77 67.22
CA ALA A 180 -18.20 0.36 67.95
C ALA A 180 -19.21 -0.04 69.04
N LYS A 181 -19.96 -1.13 68.86
CA LYS A 181 -21.05 -1.53 69.77
C LYS A 181 -20.76 -2.79 70.59
N GLY A 182 -19.69 -3.53 70.30
CA GLY A 182 -19.28 -4.75 71.04
C GLY A 182 -20.26 -5.91 70.82
N THR A 183 -19.91 -6.87 69.97
CA THR A 183 -20.80 -7.95 69.49
C THR A 183 -21.21 -9.01 70.53
N SER A 184 -20.84 -8.85 71.80
CA SER A 184 -21.27 -9.74 72.89
C SER A 184 -22.68 -9.44 73.41
N ASP A 185 -23.25 -8.25 73.14
CA ASP A 185 -24.63 -7.91 73.52
C ASP A 185 -25.43 -7.43 72.30
N THR A 186 -26.08 -8.37 71.60
CA THR A 186 -26.86 -8.11 70.37
C THR A 186 -28.04 -7.17 70.61
N ARG A 187 -28.43 -6.90 71.87
CA ARG A 187 -29.51 -5.97 72.23
C ARG A 187 -29.27 -4.54 71.74
N ALA A 188 -28.02 -4.09 71.68
CA ALA A 188 -27.67 -2.75 71.24
C ALA A 188 -27.90 -2.51 69.73
N LEU A 189 -28.09 -3.58 68.95
CA LEU A 189 -28.30 -3.52 67.49
C LEU A 189 -29.79 -3.40 67.11
N TYR A 190 -30.70 -3.78 68.02
CA TYR A 190 -32.15 -3.78 67.77
C TYR A 190 -32.83 -2.55 68.38
N TRP A 191 -34.01 -2.22 67.86
CA TRP A 191 -34.87 -1.19 68.45
C TRP A 191 -35.32 -1.57 69.87
N SER A 192 -35.30 -0.61 70.80
CA SER A 192 -35.67 -0.84 72.20
C SER A 192 -37.14 -1.28 72.32
N GLY A 193 -37.37 -2.57 72.60
CA GLY A 193 -38.72 -3.12 72.82
C GLY A 193 -39.00 -4.52 72.28
N LYS A 194 -38.10 -5.15 71.50
CA LYS A 194 -38.23 -6.57 71.09
C LYS A 194 -37.13 -7.43 71.69
N GLN A 195 -37.53 -8.50 72.37
CA GLN A 195 -36.71 -9.35 73.23
C GLN A 195 -36.30 -10.69 72.57
N GLU A 196 -36.41 -10.81 71.24
CA GLU A 196 -36.01 -12.04 70.54
C GLU A 196 -34.52 -12.01 70.20
N LEU A 197 -33.75 -12.74 71.00
CA LEU A 197 -32.36 -13.12 70.72
C LEU A 197 -32.32 -13.99 69.46
N THR A 198 -32.16 -13.36 68.31
CA THR A 198 -31.76 -14.07 67.09
C THR A 198 -30.23 -14.04 67.00
N GLU A 199 -29.59 -15.17 66.71
CA GLU A 199 -28.15 -15.24 66.42
C GLU A 199 -27.76 -14.51 65.11
N LYS A 200 -28.74 -13.94 64.39
CA LYS A 200 -28.57 -13.30 63.09
C LYS A 200 -28.56 -11.78 63.23
N LYS A 201 -27.59 -11.13 62.58
CA LYS A 201 -27.52 -9.67 62.47
C LYS A 201 -28.82 -9.08 61.89
N PRO A 202 -29.22 -7.85 62.29
CA PRO A 202 -30.47 -7.25 61.81
C PRO A 202 -30.44 -6.81 60.35
N TRP A 203 -29.30 -6.93 59.65
CA TRP A 203 -29.12 -6.55 58.26
C TRP A 203 -28.47 -7.68 57.46
N VAL A 204 -28.75 -7.74 56.17
CA VAL A 204 -28.19 -8.72 55.24
C VAL A 204 -27.97 -8.11 53.85
N ILE A 205 -26.90 -8.54 53.18
CA ILE A 205 -26.76 -8.39 51.74
C ILE A 205 -27.08 -9.72 51.06
N ARG A 206 -27.92 -9.69 50.03
CA ARG A 206 -28.27 -10.85 49.20
C ARG A 206 -27.77 -10.63 47.78
N PHE A 207 -27.13 -11.65 47.23
CA PHE A 207 -26.65 -11.68 45.85
C PHE A 207 -27.47 -12.66 45.03
N LYS A 208 -27.67 -12.36 43.75
CA LYS A 208 -28.31 -13.27 42.79
C LYS A 208 -27.42 -14.49 42.52
N ASP A 209 -28.05 -15.67 42.44
CA ASP A 209 -27.35 -16.90 42.06
C ASP A 209 -26.74 -16.76 40.65
N GLY A 210 -25.45 -17.08 40.54
CA GLY A 210 -24.67 -16.91 39.30
C GLY A 210 -24.07 -15.51 39.09
N ALA A 211 -24.41 -14.51 39.90
CA ALA A 211 -23.85 -13.14 39.77
C ALA A 211 -22.52 -12.99 40.55
N LYS A 212 -21.50 -13.82 40.28
CA LYS A 212 -20.20 -13.68 40.96
C LYS A 212 -19.53 -12.32 40.70
N SER A 213 -19.80 -11.69 39.55
CA SER A 213 -19.23 -10.41 39.15
C SER A 213 -19.72 -9.22 39.97
N ILE A 214 -20.93 -9.25 40.55
CA ILE A 214 -21.45 -8.09 41.30
C ILE A 214 -20.69 -7.83 42.61
N LYS A 215 -20.11 -8.88 43.21
CA LYS A 215 -19.32 -8.75 44.44
C LYS A 215 -18.10 -7.86 44.26
N GLY A 216 -17.48 -7.91 43.07
CA GLY A 216 -16.31 -7.13 42.68
C GLY A 216 -16.64 -5.73 42.14
N TRP A 217 -17.93 -5.36 42.04
CA TRP A 217 -18.34 -4.07 41.49
C TRP A 217 -17.85 -2.90 42.36
N ASN A 218 -17.31 -1.84 41.74
CA ASN A 218 -16.85 -0.63 42.41
C ASN A 218 -16.97 0.59 41.48
N LEU A 219 -16.88 1.80 42.04
CA LEU A 219 -17.03 3.04 41.26
C LEU A 219 -15.88 3.32 40.26
N PRO A 220 -14.58 3.15 40.61
CA PRO A 220 -13.47 3.36 39.67
C PRO A 220 -13.57 2.54 38.38
N ASP A 221 -13.72 1.22 38.49
CA ASP A 221 -13.76 0.31 37.33
C ASP A 221 -14.93 0.63 36.38
N VAL A 222 -16.02 1.11 36.96
CA VAL A 222 -17.25 1.45 36.26
C VAL A 222 -17.16 2.81 35.58
N SER A 223 -16.59 3.81 36.27
CA SER A 223 -16.46 5.18 35.75
C SER A 223 -15.52 5.31 34.55
N GLY A 224 -14.52 4.41 34.44
CA GLY A 224 -13.58 4.33 33.32
C GLY A 224 -13.98 3.37 32.19
N ASN A 225 -15.11 2.69 32.29
CA ASN A 225 -15.54 1.70 31.30
C ASN A 225 -16.71 2.23 30.45
N ALA A 226 -16.44 2.65 29.22
CA ALA A 226 -17.48 3.18 28.32
C ALA A 226 -18.56 2.16 27.94
N LEU A 227 -18.27 0.85 28.02
CA LEU A 227 -19.24 -0.22 27.78
C LEU A 227 -20.11 -0.52 29.01
N TYR A 228 -19.79 0.05 30.17
CA TYR A 228 -20.56 -0.22 31.38
C TYR A 228 -22.03 0.16 31.23
N GLY A 229 -22.92 -0.76 31.63
CA GLY A 229 -24.37 -0.57 31.51
C GLY A 229 -24.91 -0.67 30.08
N LEU A 230 -24.09 -1.15 29.14
CA LEU A 230 -24.58 -1.70 27.88
C LEU A 230 -24.91 -3.19 28.05
N PRO A 231 -25.77 -3.75 27.19
CA PRO A 231 -26.07 -5.18 27.18
C PRO A 231 -24.82 -6.01 26.93
N ASP A 232 -24.71 -7.14 27.62
CA ASP A 232 -23.66 -8.12 27.34
C ASP A 232 -23.83 -8.70 25.93
N ILE A 233 -22.71 -9.02 25.29
CA ILE A 233 -22.70 -9.66 23.98
C ILE A 233 -23.09 -11.13 24.12
N PRO A 234 -23.95 -11.67 23.24
CA PRO A 234 -24.28 -13.09 23.31
C PRO A 234 -23.05 -13.95 23.01
N PRO A 235 -22.84 -15.04 23.77
CA PRO A 235 -21.64 -15.86 23.68
C PRO A 235 -21.46 -16.41 22.26
N SER A 236 -20.24 -16.33 21.73
CA SER A 236 -19.88 -16.91 20.44
C SER A 236 -18.69 -17.86 20.57
N HIS A 237 -18.48 -18.66 19.51
CA HIS A 237 -17.24 -19.39 19.34
C HIS A 237 -16.09 -18.41 19.17
N LEU A 238 -15.03 -18.61 19.96
CA LEU A 238 -13.82 -17.80 19.88
C LEU A 238 -13.03 -18.19 18.62
N PRO A 239 -12.45 -17.22 17.90
CA PRO A 239 -11.61 -17.53 16.73
C PRO A 239 -10.31 -18.23 17.13
N ASP A 240 -9.70 -18.97 16.20
CA ASP A 240 -8.41 -19.66 16.45
C ASP A 240 -7.25 -18.68 16.70
N SER A 241 -7.35 -17.47 16.12
CA SER A 241 -6.45 -16.35 16.36
C SER A 241 -7.25 -15.15 16.87
N PRO A 242 -6.85 -14.54 17.99
CA PRO A 242 -7.50 -13.35 18.51
C PRO A 242 -7.26 -12.10 17.67
N PHE A 243 -6.19 -12.09 16.85
CA PHE A 243 -5.81 -10.97 16.00
C PHE A 243 -5.91 -11.37 14.52
N LEU A 244 -6.72 -10.63 13.76
CA LEU A 244 -7.13 -11.01 12.40
C LEU A 244 -6.38 -10.26 11.28
N SER A 245 -5.25 -9.61 11.60
CA SER A 245 -4.49 -8.79 10.66
C SER A 245 -5.39 -7.74 9.99
N LEU A 246 -5.37 -7.66 8.66
CA LEU A 246 -6.16 -6.73 7.86
C LEU A 246 -7.65 -7.10 7.76
N ASN A 247 -8.06 -8.29 8.21
CA ASN A 247 -9.47 -8.68 8.17
C ASN A 247 -10.28 -7.88 9.19
N ARG A 248 -11.50 -7.50 8.81
CA ARG A 248 -12.43 -6.87 9.74
C ARG A 248 -12.87 -7.86 10.83
N TYR A 249 -13.03 -7.38 12.04
CA TYR A 249 -13.80 -8.08 13.07
C TYR A 249 -15.28 -8.09 12.68
N GLU A 250 -15.92 -9.23 12.89
CA GLU A 250 -17.32 -9.47 12.54
C GLU A 250 -18.09 -9.82 13.81
N ARG A 251 -19.42 -9.99 13.71
CA ARG A 251 -20.25 -10.38 14.85
C ARG A 251 -19.69 -11.58 15.63
N LYS A 252 -19.16 -12.61 14.96
CA LYS A 252 -18.55 -13.80 15.62
C LYS A 252 -17.28 -13.50 16.42
N HIS A 253 -16.60 -12.40 16.11
CA HIS A 253 -15.35 -11.95 16.74
C HIS A 253 -15.58 -10.93 17.88
N ALA A 254 -16.83 -10.66 18.26
CA ALA A 254 -17.18 -9.61 19.21
C ALA A 254 -16.47 -9.72 20.58
N GLU A 255 -16.18 -10.93 21.04
CA GLU A 255 -15.51 -11.17 22.33
C GLU A 255 -14.01 -10.78 22.35
N VAL A 256 -13.38 -10.67 21.18
CA VAL A 256 -11.96 -10.28 21.04
C VAL A 256 -11.78 -8.89 20.42
N PHE A 257 -12.88 -8.14 20.24
CA PHE A 257 -12.85 -6.79 19.68
C PHE A 257 -12.76 -5.73 20.78
N PHE A 258 -11.65 -4.98 20.80
CA PHE A 258 -11.30 -4.01 21.83
C PHE A 258 -10.85 -2.66 21.24
N GLY A 259 -10.72 -1.62 22.07
CA GLY A 259 -10.15 -0.32 21.70
C GLY A 259 -11.14 0.63 21.03
N ARG A 260 -12.44 0.35 21.05
CA ARG A 260 -13.47 1.20 20.44
C ARG A 260 -14.71 1.37 21.33
N SER A 261 -14.53 1.16 22.63
CA SER A 261 -15.59 1.14 23.64
C SER A 261 -16.39 2.46 23.70
N GLU A 262 -15.74 3.61 23.59
CA GLU A 262 -16.43 4.90 23.56
C GLU A 262 -17.35 5.06 22.34
N TYR A 263 -16.88 4.62 21.17
CA TYR A 263 -17.63 4.75 19.93
C TYR A 263 -18.82 3.80 19.88
N ILE A 264 -18.67 2.58 20.41
CA ILE A 264 -19.77 1.64 20.61
C ILE A 264 -20.86 2.29 21.47
N ARG A 265 -20.48 2.94 22.57
CA ARG A 265 -21.42 3.65 23.45
C ARG A 265 -22.12 4.81 22.75
N LYS A 266 -21.36 5.67 22.06
CA LYS A 266 -21.90 6.83 21.32
C LYS A 266 -22.94 6.37 20.29
N LEU A 267 -22.63 5.33 19.51
CA LEU A 267 -23.55 4.76 18.52
C LEU A 267 -24.75 4.08 19.17
N TYR A 268 -24.55 3.28 20.23
CA TYR A 268 -25.64 2.64 20.95
C TYR A 268 -26.67 3.65 21.47
N VAL A 269 -26.18 4.75 22.08
CA VAL A 269 -27.05 5.83 22.58
C VAL A 269 -27.76 6.55 21.42
N ALA A 270 -27.05 6.85 20.32
CA ALA A 270 -27.64 7.50 19.16
C ALA A 270 -28.76 6.66 18.52
N VAL A 271 -28.56 5.34 18.46
CA VAL A 271 -29.57 4.39 17.96
C VAL A 271 -30.75 4.29 18.91
N ARG A 272 -30.52 4.16 20.22
CA ARG A 272 -31.59 3.94 21.21
C ARG A 272 -32.40 5.17 21.59
N ASN A 273 -31.84 6.37 21.40
CA ASN A 273 -32.55 7.61 21.73
C ASN A 273 -33.64 7.90 20.71
N GLN A 274 -34.92 7.75 21.08
CA GLN A 274 -36.07 7.99 20.19
C GLN A 274 -36.15 9.43 19.66
N ASP A 275 -35.65 10.42 20.41
CA ASP A 275 -35.65 11.83 19.95
C ASP A 275 -34.45 12.17 19.07
N ALA A 276 -33.44 11.28 18.99
CA ALA A 276 -32.29 11.52 18.14
C ALA A 276 -32.67 11.30 16.67
N PRO A 277 -32.07 12.06 15.73
CA PRO A 277 -32.36 11.93 14.30
C PRO A 277 -32.33 10.48 13.81
N PRO A 278 -33.22 10.10 12.86
CA PRO A 278 -33.29 8.75 12.33
C PRO A 278 -32.06 8.38 11.49
N ILE A 279 -31.34 9.37 10.94
CA ILE A 279 -30.12 9.17 10.16
C ILE A 279 -28.89 9.49 11.02
N ILE A 280 -27.98 8.52 11.10
CA ILE A 280 -26.71 8.61 11.82
C ILE A 280 -25.58 8.50 10.80
N LEU A 281 -24.79 9.55 10.65
CA LEU A 281 -23.60 9.54 9.79
C LEU A 281 -22.38 9.09 10.61
N LEU A 282 -21.85 7.92 10.30
CA LEU A 282 -20.58 7.41 10.84
C LEU A 282 -19.48 7.60 9.80
N TYR A 283 -18.49 8.43 10.09
CA TYR A 283 -17.41 8.68 9.13
C TYR A 283 -16.06 8.81 9.81
N GLY A 284 -14.99 8.53 9.07
CA GLY A 284 -13.62 8.55 9.58
C GLY A 284 -12.63 8.13 8.51
N PRO A 285 -11.32 8.26 8.77
CA PRO A 285 -10.27 7.89 7.82
C PRO A 285 -10.43 6.46 7.29
N SER A 286 -9.93 6.19 6.08
CA SER A 286 -9.85 4.82 5.60
C SER A 286 -9.00 3.99 6.56
N GLY A 287 -9.50 2.80 6.88
CA GLY A 287 -8.85 1.93 7.85
C GLY A 287 -9.02 2.30 9.34
N ALA A 288 -9.85 3.26 9.71
CA ALA A 288 -10.11 3.55 11.13
C ALA A 288 -10.88 2.43 11.89
N GLY A 289 -11.34 1.38 11.21
CA GLY A 289 -12.08 0.26 11.82
C GLY A 289 -13.61 0.43 11.86
N LYS A 290 -14.19 1.26 10.97
CA LYS A 290 -15.64 1.54 10.91
C LYS A 290 -16.51 0.28 10.82
N SER A 291 -16.21 -0.61 9.88
CA SER A 291 -16.99 -1.84 9.69
C SER A 291 -16.89 -2.79 10.88
N SER A 292 -15.70 -2.90 11.50
CA SER A 292 -15.51 -3.70 12.72
C SER A 292 -16.27 -3.12 13.92
N LEU A 293 -16.26 -1.79 14.06
CA LEU A 293 -17.06 -1.09 15.07
C LEU A 293 -18.56 -1.39 14.90
N LEU A 294 -19.07 -1.42 13.66
CA LEU A 294 -20.48 -1.69 13.39
C LEU A 294 -20.86 -3.16 13.62
N ASP A 295 -20.11 -4.11 13.04
CA ASP A 295 -20.49 -5.54 13.03
C ASP A 295 -20.05 -6.29 14.29
N ALA A 296 -18.83 -6.06 14.80
CA ALA A 296 -18.33 -6.70 16.02
C ALA A 296 -18.61 -5.88 17.29
N GLY A 297 -18.65 -4.56 17.19
CA GLY A 297 -18.86 -3.67 18.33
C GLY A 297 -20.35 -3.41 18.64
N LEU A 298 -21.08 -2.85 17.68
CA LEU A 298 -22.43 -2.32 17.89
C LEU A 298 -23.52 -3.39 17.75
N LYS A 299 -23.51 -4.14 16.64
CA LYS A 299 -24.53 -5.15 16.30
C LYS A 299 -24.83 -6.17 17.43
N PRO A 300 -23.84 -6.86 18.03
CA PRO A 300 -24.12 -7.85 19.10
C PRO A 300 -24.85 -7.27 20.31
N ARG A 301 -24.74 -5.96 20.55
CA ARG A 301 -25.36 -5.30 21.71
C ARG A 301 -26.80 -4.86 21.42
N LEU A 302 -27.21 -4.87 20.16
CA LEU A 302 -28.52 -4.41 19.71
C LEU A 302 -29.42 -5.54 19.20
N GLU A 303 -28.87 -6.67 18.75
CA GLU A 303 -29.60 -7.78 18.11
C GLU A 303 -30.72 -8.40 18.98
N ASN A 304 -30.58 -8.35 20.30
CA ASN A 304 -31.65 -8.81 21.21
C ASN A 304 -32.88 -7.88 21.24
N ARG A 305 -32.75 -6.62 20.80
CA ARG A 305 -33.80 -5.60 20.88
C ARG A 305 -34.27 -5.07 19.54
N LEU A 306 -33.40 -5.09 18.53
CA LEU A 306 -33.64 -4.56 17.19
C LEU A 306 -33.33 -5.66 16.19
N GLU A 307 -34.08 -5.67 15.09
CA GLU A 307 -33.63 -6.39 13.90
C GLU A 307 -32.55 -5.56 13.20
N ILE A 308 -31.46 -6.18 12.75
CA ILE A 308 -30.33 -5.43 12.18
C ILE A 308 -30.09 -5.87 10.75
N LEU A 309 -30.36 -4.96 9.82
CA LEU A 309 -30.10 -5.15 8.40
C LEU A 309 -28.76 -4.52 8.05
N TYR A 310 -27.70 -5.33 8.04
CA TYR A 310 -26.36 -4.89 7.65
C TYR A 310 -26.16 -5.09 6.16
N LEU A 311 -25.97 -4.00 5.43
CA LEU A 311 -25.84 -4.00 3.97
C LEU A 311 -24.55 -3.30 3.53
N ARG A 312 -24.01 -3.78 2.42
CA ARG A 312 -23.02 -3.10 1.59
C ARG A 312 -23.57 -3.00 0.18
N ARG A 313 -23.10 -2.02 -0.58
CA ARG A 313 -23.49 -1.86 -1.98
C ARG A 313 -23.08 -3.09 -2.79
N MET A 314 -24.00 -3.61 -3.60
CA MET A 314 -23.69 -4.70 -4.53
C MET A 314 -23.21 -4.12 -5.86
N ASP A 315 -22.18 -4.70 -6.49
CA ASP A 315 -21.58 -4.13 -7.70
C ASP A 315 -22.55 -4.02 -8.90
N SER A 316 -23.64 -4.79 -8.91
CA SER A 316 -24.63 -4.82 -9.99
C SER A 316 -25.91 -4.03 -9.71
N LEU A 317 -26.09 -3.47 -8.51
CA LEU A 317 -27.34 -2.83 -8.08
C LEU A 317 -27.07 -1.46 -7.46
N THR A 318 -28.03 -0.54 -7.58
CA THR A 318 -27.99 0.72 -6.82
C THR A 318 -28.22 0.46 -5.33
N LEU A 319 -27.72 1.32 -4.45
CA LEU A 319 -27.94 1.30 -3.00
C LEU A 319 -29.43 1.26 -2.65
N SER A 320 -30.25 1.98 -3.42
CA SER A 320 -31.72 1.95 -3.29
C SER A 320 -32.27 0.56 -3.59
N THR A 321 -31.85 -0.08 -4.70
CA THR A 321 -32.30 -1.42 -5.07
C THR A 321 -31.78 -2.48 -4.11
N THR A 322 -30.51 -2.42 -3.69
CA THR A 322 -29.94 -3.30 -2.67
C THR A 322 -30.74 -3.22 -1.37
N LEU A 323 -31.07 -2.00 -0.91
CA LEU A 323 -31.89 -1.82 0.28
C LEU A 323 -33.32 -2.35 0.11
N TYR A 324 -33.95 -2.07 -1.03
CA TYR A 324 -35.30 -2.54 -1.32
C TYR A 324 -35.39 -4.08 -1.33
N TYR A 325 -34.44 -4.76 -1.98
CA TYR A 325 -34.41 -6.23 -2.04
C TYR A 325 -34.18 -6.86 -0.68
N ALA A 326 -33.26 -6.32 0.12
CA ALA A 326 -33.01 -6.82 1.46
C ALA A 326 -34.23 -6.67 2.38
N LEU A 327 -35.00 -5.58 2.24
CA LEU A 327 -36.26 -5.42 2.98
C LEU A 327 -37.38 -6.33 2.45
N LEU A 328 -37.42 -6.62 1.15
CA LEU A 328 -38.37 -7.58 0.57
C LEU A 328 -38.12 -9.00 1.10
N GLU A 329 -36.86 -9.40 1.17
CA GLU A 329 -36.45 -10.70 1.70
C GLU A 329 -36.83 -10.85 3.17
N LEU A 330 -36.61 -9.81 4.00
CA LEU A 330 -37.12 -9.76 5.39
C LEU A 330 -38.64 -9.89 5.47
N CYS A 331 -39.38 -9.34 4.49
CA CYS A 331 -40.83 -9.51 4.39
C CYS A 331 -41.24 -10.94 4.00
N GLY A 332 -40.31 -11.76 3.48
CA GLY A 332 -40.56 -13.11 2.98
C GLY A 332 -40.97 -13.17 1.51
N PHE A 333 -40.62 -12.14 0.71
CA PHE A 333 -40.79 -12.13 -0.73
C PHE A 333 -39.45 -12.40 -1.42
N THR A 334 -39.47 -13.16 -2.51
CA THR A 334 -38.29 -13.37 -3.37
C THR A 334 -38.25 -12.29 -4.46
N PRO A 335 -37.13 -11.55 -4.61
CA PRO A 335 -36.98 -10.58 -5.69
C PRO A 335 -36.92 -11.31 -7.04
N GLN A 336 -37.67 -10.82 -8.04
CA GLN A 336 -37.79 -11.44 -9.38
C GLN A 336 -36.55 -11.28 -10.27
N VAL A 337 -35.48 -10.65 -9.77
CA VAL A 337 -34.22 -10.48 -10.50
C VAL A 337 -33.09 -10.92 -9.59
N SER A 338 -32.46 -12.07 -9.90
CA SER A 338 -31.24 -12.51 -9.24
C SER A 338 -30.13 -11.48 -9.47
N PRO A 339 -29.49 -10.94 -8.41
CA PRO A 339 -28.27 -10.19 -8.59
C PRO A 339 -27.15 -11.18 -8.93
N LEU A 340 -26.42 -10.88 -10.00
CA LEU A 340 -25.47 -11.73 -10.73
C LEU A 340 -26.13 -12.59 -11.81
N GLY A 341 -25.61 -12.46 -13.03
CA GLY A 341 -25.79 -13.42 -14.12
C GLY A 341 -25.14 -14.76 -13.81
N ALA A 342 -25.58 -15.40 -12.73
CA ALA A 342 -25.69 -16.84 -12.74
C ALA A 342 -26.83 -17.15 -13.72
N GLU A 343 -26.52 -17.85 -14.80
CA GLU A 343 -27.49 -18.81 -15.30
C GLU A 343 -27.91 -19.61 -14.07
N ALA A 344 -29.13 -19.36 -13.59
CA ALA A 344 -29.82 -20.39 -12.87
C ALA A 344 -29.84 -21.55 -13.87
N THR A 345 -28.98 -22.55 -13.68
CA THR A 345 -29.36 -23.91 -14.02
C THR A 345 -30.59 -24.15 -13.17
N SER A 346 -31.74 -23.72 -13.70
CA SER A 346 -33.02 -24.12 -13.16
C SER A 346 -32.95 -25.63 -13.08
N ASP A 347 -33.42 -26.23 -11.99
CA ASP A 347 -33.57 -27.68 -11.93
C ASP A 347 -34.36 -28.20 -13.15
N ALA A 348 -35.15 -27.34 -13.82
CA ALA A 348 -35.77 -27.59 -15.12
C ALA A 348 -34.78 -27.81 -16.28
N ALA A 349 -33.65 -27.09 -16.35
CA ALA A 349 -32.61 -27.31 -17.36
C ALA A 349 -31.87 -28.64 -17.15
N VAL A 350 -31.60 -29.00 -15.89
CA VAL A 350 -30.99 -30.30 -15.55
C VAL A 350 -31.98 -31.45 -15.82
N VAL A 351 -33.27 -31.24 -15.58
CA VAL A 351 -34.33 -32.20 -15.92
C VAL A 351 -34.50 -32.33 -17.45
N ASP A 352 -34.37 -31.24 -18.20
CA ASP A 352 -34.43 -31.27 -19.67
C ASP A 352 -33.18 -31.94 -20.28
N ASP A 353 -31.98 -31.69 -19.76
CA ASP A 353 -30.74 -32.39 -20.16
C ASP A 353 -30.80 -33.89 -19.79
N LEU A 354 -31.34 -34.24 -18.62
CA LEU A 354 -31.55 -35.64 -18.21
C LEU A 354 -32.60 -36.35 -19.07
N ARG A 355 -33.61 -35.61 -19.59
CA ARG A 355 -34.60 -36.14 -20.53
C ARG A 355 -34.03 -36.34 -21.94
N GLU A 356 -33.16 -35.44 -22.41
CA GLU A 356 -32.41 -35.67 -23.66
C GLU A 356 -31.47 -36.87 -23.56
N ILE A 357 -30.82 -37.06 -22.40
CA ILE A 357 -29.98 -38.23 -22.13
C ILE A 357 -30.81 -39.52 -22.01
N GLU A 358 -32.04 -39.44 -21.47
CA GLU A 358 -33.00 -40.55 -21.40
C GLU A 358 -33.41 -41.08 -22.79
N GLU A 359 -33.45 -40.22 -23.82
CA GLU A 359 -33.79 -40.62 -25.19
C GLU A 359 -32.66 -41.38 -25.93
N VAL A 360 -31.40 -41.24 -25.48
CA VAL A 360 -30.22 -41.74 -26.20
C VAL A 360 -29.63 -43.04 -25.62
N ILE A 361 -29.94 -43.39 -24.36
CA ILE A 361 -29.33 -44.53 -23.66
C ILE A 361 -30.19 -45.80 -23.77
N SER A 362 -29.54 -46.98 -23.79
CA SER A 362 -30.19 -48.30 -23.79
C SER A 362 -30.82 -48.69 -22.44
N ASP A 363 -31.84 -49.56 -22.50
CA ASP A 363 -32.86 -49.82 -21.45
C ASP A 363 -32.42 -50.04 -19.99
N PRO A 364 -31.22 -50.55 -19.63
CA PRO A 364 -30.90 -50.83 -18.22
C PRO A 364 -30.77 -49.60 -17.31
N TYR A 365 -30.48 -48.42 -17.86
CA TYR A 365 -30.18 -47.20 -17.08
C TYR A 365 -31.32 -46.18 -17.07
N LYS A 366 -32.39 -46.45 -17.80
CA LYS A 366 -33.53 -45.53 -17.99
C LYS A 366 -34.35 -45.36 -16.71
N SER A 367 -34.54 -46.45 -15.94
CA SER A 367 -35.28 -46.43 -14.67
C SER A 367 -34.58 -45.61 -13.58
N ASP A 368 -33.25 -45.62 -13.56
CA ASP A 368 -32.47 -44.90 -12.56
C ASP A 368 -32.52 -43.39 -12.82
N ILE A 369 -32.42 -42.99 -14.09
CA ILE A 369 -32.59 -41.59 -14.52
C ILE A 369 -34.01 -41.09 -14.20
N GLN A 370 -35.05 -41.89 -14.47
CA GLN A 370 -36.44 -41.55 -14.10
C GLN A 370 -36.65 -41.40 -12.59
N THR A 371 -35.96 -42.21 -11.78
CA THR A 371 -36.02 -42.12 -10.31
C THR A 371 -35.35 -40.85 -9.81
N ILE A 372 -34.25 -40.43 -10.45
CA ILE A 372 -33.54 -39.18 -10.15
C ILE A 372 -34.38 -37.97 -10.56
N ILE A 373 -34.97 -37.97 -11.76
CA ILE A 373 -35.90 -36.93 -12.23
C ILE A 373 -37.07 -36.79 -11.25
N ASN A 374 -37.70 -37.89 -10.83
CA ASN A 374 -38.83 -37.84 -9.90
C ASN A 374 -38.44 -37.39 -8.48
N LYS A 375 -37.20 -37.63 -8.03
CA LYS A 375 -36.69 -37.11 -6.77
C LYS A 375 -36.48 -35.60 -6.82
N ILE A 376 -35.87 -35.11 -7.89
CA ILE A 376 -35.62 -33.68 -8.13
C ILE A 376 -36.94 -32.93 -8.28
N THR A 377 -37.93 -33.52 -8.98
CA THR A 377 -39.25 -32.90 -9.19
C THR A 377 -40.11 -32.88 -7.93
N ASN A 378 -40.00 -33.88 -7.03
CA ASN A 378 -40.83 -33.97 -5.82
C ASN A 378 -40.26 -33.25 -4.57
N GLU A 379 -38.97 -32.89 -4.54
CA GLU A 379 -38.40 -32.16 -3.39
C GLU A 379 -38.78 -30.66 -3.38
N GLN A 380 -39.30 -30.10 -4.48
CA GLN A 380 -39.75 -28.70 -4.55
C GLN A 380 -41.22 -28.47 -4.11
N GLU A 381 -42.05 -29.50 -3.93
CA GLU A 381 -43.50 -29.32 -3.69
C GLU A 381 -43.93 -29.35 -2.21
N VAL A 382 -43.05 -29.57 -1.22
CA VAL A 382 -43.50 -29.93 0.15
C VAL A 382 -43.29 -28.87 1.24
N LEU A 383 -42.61 -27.73 1.01
CA LEU A 383 -42.29 -26.79 2.12
C LEU A 383 -42.76 -25.33 1.99
N THR A 384 -43.49 -24.95 0.94
CA THR A 384 -43.85 -23.52 0.73
C THR A 384 -45.34 -23.22 0.70
N ASP A 385 -46.23 -24.18 0.95
CA ASP A 385 -47.63 -24.04 0.53
C ASP A 385 -48.68 -23.94 1.65
N GLN A 386 -48.32 -23.48 2.86
CA GLN A 386 -49.33 -23.33 3.92
C GLN A 386 -49.51 -21.99 4.63
N ILE A 387 -48.78 -20.89 4.33
CA ILE A 387 -49.08 -19.60 5.01
C ILE A 387 -49.13 -18.33 4.12
N ILE A 388 -48.58 -18.29 2.90
CA ILE A 388 -48.53 -17.03 2.12
C ILE A 388 -49.61 -17.00 1.02
N LYS A 389 -50.89 -16.84 1.41
CA LYS A 389 -51.96 -16.39 0.50
C LYS A 389 -52.57 -15.09 1.03
N LYS A 390 -52.48 -14.02 0.21
CA LYS A 390 -53.15 -12.68 0.27
C LYS A 390 -52.34 -11.44 0.69
N ILE A 391 -51.06 -11.29 0.33
CA ILE A 391 -50.42 -9.97 0.42
C ILE A 391 -49.66 -9.69 -0.88
N ASP A 392 -50.03 -8.62 -1.58
CA ASP A 392 -49.27 -8.12 -2.74
C ASP A 392 -47.88 -7.66 -2.26
N PRO A 393 -46.80 -7.89 -3.03
CA PRO A 393 -45.46 -7.47 -2.64
C PRO A 393 -45.41 -5.93 -2.48
N PRO A 394 -44.72 -5.42 -1.43
CA PRO A 394 -44.62 -3.99 -1.20
C PRO A 394 -43.88 -3.31 -2.37
N LYS A 395 -44.38 -2.16 -2.83
CA LYS A 395 -43.95 -1.52 -4.08
C LYS A 395 -42.74 -0.59 -3.95
N ASN A 396 -42.36 -0.23 -2.72
CA ASN A 396 -41.25 0.68 -2.44
C ASN A 396 -40.63 0.42 -1.06
N ILE A 397 -39.47 1.03 -0.81
CA ILE A 397 -38.68 0.86 0.42
C ILE A 397 -39.51 1.15 1.68
N LEU A 398 -40.33 2.21 1.68
CA LEU A 398 -41.16 2.57 2.84
C LEU A 398 -42.19 1.48 3.17
N GLN A 399 -42.89 0.95 2.15
CA GLN A 399 -43.85 -0.12 2.33
C GLN A 399 -43.17 -1.41 2.81
N SER A 400 -42.01 -1.75 2.25
CA SER A 400 -41.25 -2.94 2.66
C SER A 400 -40.76 -2.80 4.10
N TRP A 401 -40.27 -1.63 4.50
CA TRP A 401 -39.80 -1.39 5.86
C TRP A 401 -40.94 -1.50 6.87
N ASN A 402 -42.04 -0.78 6.63
CA ASN A 402 -43.20 -0.81 7.53
C ASN A 402 -43.78 -2.24 7.67
N LEU A 403 -43.85 -3.00 6.57
CA LEU A 403 -44.31 -4.39 6.60
C LEU A 403 -43.35 -5.29 7.39
N ALA A 404 -42.03 -5.12 7.21
CA ALA A 404 -41.02 -5.88 7.93
C ALA A 404 -41.07 -5.61 9.44
N GLU A 405 -41.18 -4.35 9.87
CA GLU A 405 -41.31 -4.00 11.29
C GLU A 405 -42.61 -4.53 11.91
N GLN A 406 -43.72 -4.48 11.17
CA GLN A 406 -45.00 -5.05 11.61
C GLN A 406 -44.92 -6.57 11.79
N LYS A 407 -44.27 -7.28 10.85
CA LYS A 407 -44.12 -8.74 10.89
C LYS A 407 -43.20 -9.20 12.02
N LEU A 408 -42.08 -8.49 12.22
CA LEU A 408 -41.08 -8.84 13.22
C LEU A 408 -41.46 -8.34 14.63
N ASN A 409 -42.42 -7.41 14.73
CA ASN A 409 -42.78 -6.70 15.96
C ASN A 409 -41.55 -6.12 16.69
N LYS A 410 -40.56 -5.66 15.91
CA LYS A 410 -39.29 -5.08 16.36
C LYS A 410 -38.89 -3.95 15.41
N PRO A 411 -38.32 -2.84 15.90
CA PRO A 411 -37.75 -1.82 15.04
C PRO A 411 -36.54 -2.36 14.27
N ILE A 412 -36.34 -1.89 13.04
CA ILE A 412 -35.22 -2.32 12.19
C ILE A 412 -34.13 -1.25 12.19
N LEU A 413 -32.90 -1.62 12.54
CA LEU A 413 -31.71 -0.79 12.31
C LEU A 413 -31.10 -1.16 10.97
N ILE A 414 -31.12 -0.24 10.02
CA ILE A 414 -30.43 -0.39 8.73
C ILE A 414 -29.02 0.18 8.87
N ILE A 415 -28.02 -0.62 8.52
CA ILE A 415 -26.63 -0.20 8.43
C ILE A 415 -26.23 -0.27 6.96
N LEU A 416 -26.03 0.87 6.32
CA LEU A 416 -25.42 0.94 4.99
C LEU A 416 -23.94 1.28 5.17
N ASP A 417 -23.09 0.27 5.01
CA ASP A 417 -21.64 0.40 5.14
C ASP A 417 -20.99 0.68 3.79
N GLN A 418 -19.97 1.55 3.80
CA GLN A 418 -19.19 1.96 2.63
C GLN A 418 -20.02 2.61 1.51
N ILE A 419 -20.92 3.54 1.86
CA ILE A 419 -21.77 4.20 0.85
C ILE A 419 -20.98 5.08 -0.13
N GLU A 420 -19.73 5.43 0.20
CA GLU A 420 -18.81 6.11 -0.73
C GLU A 420 -18.42 5.26 -1.94
N GLU A 421 -18.70 3.96 -1.92
CA GLU A 421 -18.53 3.11 -3.10
C GLU A 421 -19.39 3.56 -4.28
N ALA A 422 -20.50 4.25 -4.05
CA ALA A 422 -21.26 4.90 -5.11
C ALA A 422 -20.46 5.99 -5.85
N PHE A 423 -19.55 6.69 -5.16
CA PHE A 423 -18.64 7.65 -5.79
C PHE A 423 -17.42 6.97 -6.42
N THR A 424 -16.85 5.96 -5.76
CA THR A 424 -15.60 5.34 -6.21
C THR A 424 -15.80 4.28 -7.29
N ARG A 425 -17.00 3.68 -7.38
CA ARG A 425 -17.39 2.66 -8.36
C ARG A 425 -18.80 2.96 -8.93
N PRO A 426 -19.02 4.10 -9.63
CA PRO A 426 -20.35 4.45 -10.14
C PRO A 426 -20.85 3.41 -11.16
N LEU A 427 -22.16 3.12 -11.14
CA LEU A 427 -22.80 2.29 -12.15
C LEU A 427 -22.84 3.03 -13.48
N LYS A 428 -22.60 2.33 -14.60
CA LYS A 428 -22.57 2.95 -15.94
C LYS A 428 -23.90 3.58 -16.34
N GLU A 429 -25.02 3.01 -15.88
CA GLU A 429 -26.38 3.42 -16.28
C GLU A 429 -27.01 4.47 -15.35
N ASN A 430 -26.46 4.68 -14.15
CA ASN A 430 -27.02 5.62 -13.17
C ASN A 430 -25.90 6.40 -12.47
N ALA A 431 -25.61 7.60 -13.00
CA ALA A 431 -24.47 8.41 -12.57
C ALA A 431 -24.64 9.03 -11.16
N ASP A 432 -25.87 9.11 -10.61
CA ASP A 432 -26.15 9.73 -9.30
C ASP A 432 -27.10 8.88 -8.44
N GLU A 433 -26.66 7.65 -8.21
CA GLU A 433 -27.30 6.66 -7.33
C GLU A 433 -27.56 7.17 -5.90
N LEU A 434 -26.68 8.02 -5.37
CA LEU A 434 -26.85 8.57 -4.02
C LEU A 434 -28.02 9.55 -3.95
N ASN A 435 -28.24 10.37 -4.99
CA ASN A 435 -29.42 11.23 -5.03
C ASN A 435 -30.70 10.39 -4.98
N GLU A 436 -30.77 9.29 -5.73
CA GLU A 436 -31.90 8.36 -5.68
C GLU A 436 -32.15 7.84 -4.25
N LEU A 437 -31.09 7.42 -3.55
CA LEU A 437 -31.17 6.95 -2.17
C LEU A 437 -31.68 8.04 -1.22
N PHE A 438 -31.17 9.27 -1.33
CA PHE A 438 -31.57 10.37 -0.46
C PHE A 438 -32.98 10.89 -0.76
N VAL A 439 -33.45 10.81 -2.01
CA VAL A 439 -34.86 11.03 -2.37
C VAL A 439 -35.76 9.99 -1.69
N ASN A 440 -35.34 8.72 -1.68
CA ASN A 440 -36.05 7.67 -0.96
C ASN A 440 -36.04 7.90 0.57
N PHE A 441 -34.93 8.35 1.15
CA PHE A 441 -34.91 8.71 2.58
C PHE A 441 -35.82 9.89 2.90
N ARG A 442 -35.88 10.90 2.02
CA ARG A 442 -36.83 12.00 2.17
C ARG A 442 -38.26 11.52 2.18
N SER A 443 -38.65 10.61 1.28
CA SER A 443 -40.01 10.07 1.28
C SER A 443 -40.33 9.27 2.54
N ILE A 444 -39.35 8.54 3.10
CA ILE A 444 -39.49 7.76 4.34
C ILE A 444 -39.62 8.66 5.59
N PHE A 445 -38.83 9.72 5.69
CA PHE A 445 -38.75 10.57 6.89
C PHE A 445 -39.49 11.91 6.76
N SER A 446 -40.21 12.15 5.65
CA SER A 446 -41.05 13.34 5.48
C SER A 446 -42.34 13.27 6.31
N ALA A 447 -42.89 14.44 6.66
CA ALA A 447 -44.06 14.55 7.52
C ALA A 447 -45.34 14.05 6.83
N GLY A 448 -45.70 12.79 7.06
CA GLY A 448 -47.02 12.22 6.73
C GLY A 448 -46.96 10.70 6.47
N THR A 449 -47.79 9.93 7.19
CA THR A 449 -47.93 8.44 7.18
C THR A 449 -46.79 7.68 7.88
N PRO A 450 -47.03 6.46 8.44
CA PRO A 450 -46.28 6.00 9.61
C PRO A 450 -44.79 5.88 9.31
N ILE A 451 -44.01 6.68 10.04
CA ILE A 451 -42.56 6.70 10.00
C ILE A 451 -42.10 5.38 10.64
N PRO A 452 -41.16 4.64 10.01
CA PRO A 452 -40.59 3.45 10.63
C PRO A 452 -40.04 3.76 12.03
N GLN A 453 -40.18 2.81 12.96
CA GLN A 453 -39.64 2.94 14.31
C GLN A 453 -38.10 2.82 14.32
N GLY A 454 -37.55 2.22 13.26
CA GLY A 454 -36.15 2.01 13.02
C GLY A 454 -35.32 3.24 12.68
N LYS A 455 -34.02 3.03 12.51
CA LYS A 455 -33.03 4.07 12.17
C LYS A 455 -32.06 3.60 11.10
N ILE A 456 -31.31 4.54 10.52
CA ILE A 456 -30.29 4.28 9.51
C ILE A 456 -28.93 4.76 10.00
N ILE A 457 -27.91 3.91 9.88
CA ILE A 457 -26.50 4.30 9.97
C ILE A 457 -25.92 4.29 8.56
N LEU A 458 -25.38 5.43 8.13
CA LEU A 458 -24.61 5.57 6.89
C LEU A 458 -23.12 5.65 7.26
N SER A 459 -22.35 4.63 6.88
CA SER A 459 -20.91 4.57 7.14
C SER A 459 -20.12 4.90 5.88
N PHE A 460 -19.16 5.83 5.99
CA PHE A 460 -18.33 6.26 4.86
C PHE A 460 -16.97 6.86 5.25
N ARG A 461 -16.10 7.14 4.27
CA ARG A 461 -14.79 7.80 4.51
C ARG A 461 -14.95 9.30 4.73
N SER A 462 -14.17 9.86 5.66
CA SER A 462 -14.24 11.29 6.01
C SER A 462 -14.05 12.25 4.84
N GLU A 463 -13.34 11.82 3.79
CA GLU A 463 -13.14 12.56 2.53
C GLU A 463 -14.46 12.92 1.81
N TYR A 464 -15.51 12.12 2.01
CA TYR A 464 -16.84 12.31 1.37
C TYR A 464 -17.85 13.03 2.28
N GLN A 465 -17.41 13.52 3.45
CA GLN A 465 -18.29 14.17 4.42
C GLN A 465 -19.05 15.35 3.83
N SER A 466 -18.37 16.23 3.09
CA SER A 466 -18.99 17.43 2.53
C SER A 466 -20.11 17.09 1.54
N GLN A 467 -19.88 16.13 0.66
CA GLN A 467 -20.83 15.67 -0.36
C GLN A 467 -22.06 15.02 0.30
N ILE A 468 -21.85 14.12 1.26
CA ILE A 468 -22.97 13.43 1.95
C ILE A 468 -23.75 14.42 2.83
N ASP A 469 -23.07 15.35 3.50
CA ASP A 469 -23.74 16.42 4.24
C ASP A 469 -24.59 17.31 3.33
N GLU A 470 -24.12 17.57 2.11
CA GLU A 470 -24.84 18.33 1.08
C GLU A 470 -26.13 17.62 0.65
N TYR A 471 -26.09 16.31 0.35
CA TYR A 471 -27.32 15.55 0.07
C TYR A 471 -28.32 15.62 1.22
N CYS A 472 -27.88 15.44 2.47
CA CYS A 472 -28.77 15.59 3.61
C CYS A 472 -29.34 17.01 3.75
N LYS A 473 -28.61 18.05 3.36
CA LYS A 473 -29.10 19.44 3.38
C LYS A 473 -30.12 19.69 2.27
N ILE A 474 -29.83 19.28 1.04
CA ILE A 474 -30.70 19.42 -0.13
C ILE A 474 -32.06 18.75 0.12
N HIS A 475 -32.05 17.59 0.79
CA HIS A 475 -33.25 16.80 1.06
C HIS A 475 -33.88 17.07 2.44
N GLU A 476 -33.39 18.08 3.17
CA GLU A 476 -33.91 18.51 4.48
C GLU A 476 -33.96 17.40 5.55
N LEU A 477 -33.00 16.47 5.50
CA LEU A 477 -33.00 15.28 6.35
C LEU A 477 -32.30 15.55 7.70
N PRO A 478 -32.98 15.30 8.84
CA PRO A 478 -32.37 15.40 10.15
C PRO A 478 -31.31 14.31 10.31
N LYS A 479 -30.11 14.70 10.75
CA LYS A 479 -28.96 13.80 10.90
C LYS A 479 -28.20 14.05 12.19
N SER A 480 -27.63 12.98 12.73
CA SER A 480 -26.61 13.04 13.77
C SER A 480 -25.26 12.60 13.19
N ARG A 481 -24.15 12.99 13.83
CA ARG A 481 -22.79 12.72 13.34
C ARG A 481 -21.97 12.02 14.41
N VAL A 482 -21.24 10.99 13.98
CA VAL A 482 -20.23 10.30 14.78
C VAL A 482 -18.96 10.22 13.94
N PHE A 483 -17.96 11.01 14.31
CA PHE A 483 -16.63 10.93 13.69
C PHE A 483 -15.80 9.86 14.41
N LEU A 484 -15.36 8.83 13.70
CA LEU A 484 -14.44 7.82 14.18
C LEU A 484 -13.00 8.27 13.90
N ASP A 485 -12.29 8.59 14.97
CA ASP A 485 -10.91 9.06 14.88
C ASP A 485 -9.92 7.88 14.79
N ASN A 486 -8.65 8.20 14.54
CA ASN A 486 -7.54 7.26 14.69
C ASN A 486 -7.47 6.71 16.13
N PHE A 487 -6.76 5.61 16.34
CA PHE A 487 -6.62 5.04 17.69
C PHE A 487 -5.96 6.05 18.64
N THR A 488 -6.61 6.28 19.78
CA THR A 488 -6.03 7.02 20.90
C THR A 488 -5.07 6.12 21.70
N LYS A 489 -4.30 6.71 22.63
CA LYS A 489 -3.45 5.92 23.52
C LYS A 489 -4.28 4.96 24.36
N GLU A 490 -5.42 5.42 24.85
CA GLU A 490 -6.38 4.67 25.63
C GLU A 490 -6.97 3.49 24.83
N ASP A 491 -7.25 3.70 23.54
CA ASP A 491 -7.74 2.65 22.65
C ASP A 491 -6.70 1.53 22.49
N VAL A 492 -5.42 1.87 22.27
CA VAL A 492 -4.32 0.88 22.13
C VAL A 492 -4.11 0.11 23.44
N LEU A 493 -4.13 0.81 24.57
CA LEU A 493 -4.05 0.20 25.90
C LEU A 493 -5.21 -0.78 26.14
N GLU A 494 -6.42 -0.43 25.70
CA GLU A 494 -7.59 -1.31 25.80
C GLU A 494 -7.42 -2.58 24.94
N VAL A 495 -6.87 -2.46 23.72
CA VAL A 495 -6.61 -3.63 22.85
C VAL A 495 -5.64 -4.61 23.48
N LEU A 496 -4.51 -4.14 23.97
CA LEU A 496 -3.47 -5.01 24.54
C LEU A 496 -3.87 -5.60 25.90
N ASN A 497 -4.60 -4.84 26.72
CA ASN A 497 -5.04 -5.31 28.04
C ASN A 497 -6.40 -6.05 28.02
N GLY A 498 -7.13 -6.03 26.90
CA GLY A 498 -8.47 -6.61 26.79
C GLY A 498 -8.53 -8.10 27.18
N PHE A 499 -7.51 -8.86 26.82
CA PHE A 499 -7.40 -10.29 27.11
C PHE A 499 -7.20 -10.59 28.60
N LYS A 500 -6.71 -9.64 29.41
CA LYS A 500 -6.58 -9.78 30.87
C LYS A 500 -7.95 -9.71 31.58
N LYS A 501 -9.00 -9.18 30.94
CA LYS A 501 -10.30 -8.88 31.57
C LYS A 501 -11.26 -10.07 31.65
N SER A 502 -11.16 -11.05 30.73
CA SER A 502 -12.11 -12.18 30.66
C SER A 502 -11.45 -13.51 30.99
N GLN A 503 -12.03 -14.27 31.92
CA GLN A 503 -11.52 -15.60 32.28
C GLN A 503 -11.59 -16.57 31.08
N LYS A 504 -12.67 -16.52 30.30
CA LYS A 504 -12.84 -17.35 29.09
C LYS A 504 -11.72 -17.12 28.07
N LEU A 505 -11.32 -15.85 27.88
CA LEU A 505 -10.22 -15.51 26.96
C LEU A 505 -8.86 -16.00 27.49
N LYS A 506 -8.63 -15.90 28.81
CA LYS A 506 -7.43 -16.46 29.45
C LYS A 506 -7.36 -17.97 29.29
N ASP A 507 -8.46 -18.68 29.55
CA ASP A 507 -8.51 -20.15 29.45
C ASP A 507 -8.31 -20.63 28.00
N THR A 508 -8.73 -19.84 27.01
CA THR A 508 -8.66 -20.23 25.58
C THR A 508 -7.31 -19.89 24.94
N TYR A 509 -6.79 -18.67 25.18
CA TYR A 509 -5.59 -18.18 24.49
C TYR A 509 -4.32 -18.24 25.34
N ASN A 510 -4.45 -18.34 26.67
CA ASN A 510 -3.36 -18.29 27.64
C ASN A 510 -2.30 -17.20 27.32
N HIS A 511 -2.79 -16.04 26.90
CA HIS A 511 -1.98 -14.95 26.35
C HIS A 511 -1.52 -14.02 27.47
N GLU A 512 -0.21 -13.77 27.53
CA GLU A 512 0.38 -12.81 28.45
C GLU A 512 0.95 -11.58 27.73
N VAL A 513 0.86 -10.43 28.39
CA VAL A 513 1.39 -9.15 27.89
C VAL A 513 2.22 -8.53 29.00
N GLU A 514 3.49 -8.28 28.72
CA GLU A 514 4.43 -7.59 29.62
C GLU A 514 3.90 -6.21 30.01
N ASP A 515 3.93 -5.85 31.29
CA ASP A 515 3.19 -4.69 31.81
C ASP A 515 3.63 -3.34 31.22
N ALA A 516 4.90 -3.18 30.83
CA ALA A 516 5.40 -1.95 30.23
C ALA A 516 5.07 -1.82 28.72
N LEU A 517 4.80 -2.94 28.04
CA LEU A 517 4.66 -2.98 26.59
C LEU A 517 3.46 -2.16 26.07
N PRO A 518 2.24 -2.24 26.66
CA PRO A 518 1.09 -1.49 26.15
C PRO A 518 1.31 0.01 26.05
N LEU A 519 1.98 0.61 27.04
CA LEU A 519 2.28 2.04 27.04
C LEU A 519 3.28 2.39 25.95
N ILE A 520 4.34 1.59 25.79
CA ILE A 520 5.36 1.79 24.75
C ILE A 520 4.76 1.70 23.35
N VAL A 521 3.95 0.66 23.09
CA VAL A 521 3.27 0.48 21.80
C VAL A 521 2.30 1.64 21.52
N ALA A 522 1.56 2.10 22.53
CA ALA A 522 0.67 3.25 22.40
C ALA A 522 1.44 4.55 22.12
N GLU A 523 2.59 4.77 22.77
CA GLU A 523 3.43 5.93 22.50
C GLU A 523 4.05 5.89 21.10
N ASP A 524 4.54 4.73 20.67
CA ASP A 524 5.20 4.55 19.36
C ASP A 524 4.24 4.65 18.17
N LEU A 525 3.00 4.14 18.31
CA LEU A 525 2.04 4.13 17.21
C LEU A 525 1.28 5.45 17.04
N VAL A 526 1.10 6.24 18.11
CA VAL A 526 0.28 7.46 18.11
C VAL A 526 1.10 8.73 17.79
N VAL A 527 2.41 8.61 17.53
CA VAL A 527 3.29 9.75 17.18
C VAL A 527 2.87 10.44 15.87
N ASP A 528 2.33 9.69 14.92
CA ASP A 528 1.96 10.21 13.60
C ASP A 528 0.43 10.25 13.45
N LEU A 529 -0.16 11.44 13.66
CA LEU A 529 -1.60 11.68 13.59
C LEU A 529 -2.20 11.43 12.19
N GLU A 530 -1.38 11.42 11.13
CA GLU A 530 -1.84 11.21 9.75
C GLU A 530 -1.79 9.75 9.29
N SER A 531 -1.14 8.85 10.05
CA SER A 531 -1.02 7.43 9.70
C SER A 531 -2.22 6.61 10.19
N PRO A 532 -2.74 5.63 9.41
CA PRO A 532 -3.83 4.75 9.84
C PRO A 532 -3.37 3.77 10.95
N THR A 533 -3.32 4.26 12.18
CA THR A 533 -2.82 3.58 13.38
C THR A 533 -3.49 2.24 13.67
N SER A 534 -4.80 2.10 13.35
CA SER A 534 -5.55 0.85 13.49
C SER A 534 -4.95 -0.30 12.67
N HIS A 535 -4.48 -0.02 11.45
CA HIS A 535 -3.98 -1.04 10.53
C HIS A 535 -2.58 -1.51 10.96
N MET A 536 -1.73 -0.56 11.31
CA MET A 536 -0.40 -0.87 11.83
C MET A 536 -0.50 -1.67 13.13
N LEU A 537 -1.42 -1.29 14.02
CA LEU A 537 -1.66 -2.02 15.26
C LEU A 537 -2.10 -3.47 14.98
N GLN A 538 -3.08 -3.70 14.10
CA GLN A 538 -3.52 -5.07 13.81
C GLN A 538 -2.43 -5.93 13.15
N ILE A 539 -1.69 -5.37 12.19
CA ILE A 539 -0.56 -6.08 11.57
C ILE A 539 0.50 -6.42 12.63
N LEU A 540 0.85 -5.46 13.48
CA LEU A 540 1.81 -5.66 14.55
C LEU A 540 1.35 -6.76 15.51
N LEU A 541 0.10 -6.70 15.99
CA LEU A 541 -0.44 -7.68 16.93
C LEU A 541 -0.50 -9.09 16.32
N THR A 542 -0.87 -9.22 15.03
CA THR A 542 -0.83 -10.51 14.35
C THR A 542 0.60 -11.03 14.17
N LYS A 543 1.57 -10.17 13.83
CA LYS A 543 2.99 -10.57 13.76
C LYS A 543 3.51 -11.01 15.14
N MET A 544 3.21 -10.23 16.18
CA MET A 544 3.56 -10.56 17.56
C MET A 544 2.93 -11.88 18.00
N TRP A 545 1.65 -12.12 17.66
CA TRP A 545 0.95 -13.36 17.94
C TRP A 545 1.60 -14.57 17.29
N ASN A 546 1.83 -14.52 15.98
CA ASN A 546 2.43 -15.62 15.24
C ASN A 546 3.85 -15.93 15.75
N ARG A 547 4.62 -14.89 16.07
CA ARG A 547 5.98 -15.06 16.59
C ARG A 547 5.99 -15.58 18.03
N ALA A 548 5.14 -15.05 18.90
CA ALA A 548 4.97 -15.54 20.27
C ALA A 548 4.54 -17.02 20.27
N LYS A 549 3.58 -17.40 19.42
CA LYS A 549 3.12 -18.78 19.26
C LYS A 549 4.20 -19.72 18.72
N SER A 550 5.11 -19.20 17.88
CA SER A 550 6.29 -19.97 17.41
C SER A 550 7.33 -20.22 18.49
N ILE A 551 7.39 -19.36 19.52
CA ILE A 551 8.30 -19.49 20.66
C ILE A 551 7.68 -20.38 21.74
N SER A 552 6.40 -20.15 22.05
CA SER A 552 5.61 -20.90 23.02
C SER A 552 4.17 -21.03 22.54
N ALA A 553 3.79 -22.24 22.13
CA ALA A 553 2.43 -22.51 21.63
C ALA A 553 1.38 -22.54 22.75
N GLU A 554 1.76 -22.94 23.96
CA GLU A 554 0.86 -23.08 25.11
C GLU A 554 0.67 -21.77 25.90
N ALA A 555 1.63 -20.84 25.81
CA ALA A 555 1.58 -19.56 26.51
C ALA A 555 2.25 -18.45 25.66
N PRO A 556 1.58 -17.96 24.60
CA PRO A 556 2.12 -16.91 23.76
C PRO A 556 2.21 -15.58 24.53
N SER A 557 3.43 -15.09 24.73
CA SER A 557 3.70 -13.86 25.48
C SER A 557 4.18 -12.72 24.58
N PHE A 558 3.61 -11.52 24.76
CA PHE A 558 4.06 -10.30 24.12
C PHE A 558 5.07 -9.58 25.03
N SER A 559 6.34 -9.59 24.61
CA SER A 559 7.44 -8.93 25.30
C SER A 559 7.94 -7.69 24.55
N LEU A 560 8.61 -6.79 25.29
CA LEU A 560 9.28 -5.63 24.72
C LEU A 560 10.38 -6.03 23.73
N GLU A 561 11.10 -7.12 24.00
CA GLU A 561 12.13 -7.64 23.10
C GLU A 561 11.53 -8.07 21.75
N LEU A 562 10.43 -8.83 21.77
CA LEU A 562 9.72 -9.24 20.57
C LEU A 562 9.24 -8.03 19.75
N TYR A 563 8.68 -7.03 20.44
CA TYR A 563 8.25 -5.79 19.81
C TYR A 563 9.41 -5.04 19.14
N GLN A 564 10.56 -4.92 19.81
CA GLN A 564 11.75 -4.24 19.26
C GLN A 564 12.34 -4.97 18.04
N VAL A 565 12.31 -6.31 18.04
CA VAL A 565 12.73 -7.11 16.87
C VAL A 565 11.83 -6.82 15.68
N LEU A 566 10.50 -6.90 15.86
CA LEU A 566 9.54 -6.64 14.78
C LEU A 566 9.58 -5.18 14.30
N LYS A 567 9.87 -4.22 15.19
CA LYS A 567 10.05 -2.81 14.83
C LYS A 567 11.28 -2.60 13.94
N LYS A 568 12.36 -3.37 14.15
CA LYS A 568 13.57 -3.35 13.31
C LYS A 568 13.38 -4.05 11.96
N GLU A 569 12.47 -5.02 11.87
CA GLU A 569 12.15 -5.79 10.66
C GLU A 569 11.16 -5.09 9.71
N GLY A 570 10.70 -3.87 10.03
CA GLY A 570 9.89 -3.05 9.12
C GLY A 570 8.37 -3.12 9.35
N LEU A 571 7.76 -1.96 9.58
CA LEU A 571 6.32 -1.76 9.83
C LEU A 571 5.59 -1.04 8.68
N ALA A 572 6.27 -0.74 7.56
CA ALA A 572 5.68 -0.02 6.43
C ALA A 572 4.89 -0.95 5.49
N ILE A 573 3.74 -0.49 4.97
CA ILE A 573 2.86 -1.29 4.10
C ILE A 573 3.53 -1.66 2.77
N ASP A 574 4.38 -0.79 2.22
CA ASP A 574 5.20 -1.09 1.03
C ASP A 574 6.22 -2.21 1.30
N GLU A 575 6.74 -2.28 2.53
CA GLU A 575 7.69 -3.30 2.98
C GLU A 575 6.97 -4.63 3.26
N LEU A 576 5.75 -4.58 3.84
CA LEU A 576 4.87 -5.74 3.95
C LEU A 576 4.58 -6.34 2.57
N LEU A 577 4.15 -5.53 1.60
CA LEU A 577 3.90 -6.00 0.23
C LEU A 577 5.17 -6.60 -0.39
N HIS A 578 6.34 -6.02 -0.12
CA HIS A 578 7.61 -6.58 -0.56
C HIS A 578 7.87 -7.96 0.03
N THR A 579 7.78 -8.11 1.36
CA THR A 579 8.01 -9.39 2.04
C THR A 579 7.03 -10.47 1.56
N GLN A 580 5.75 -10.14 1.41
CA GLN A 580 4.76 -11.13 0.96
C GLN A 580 4.98 -11.53 -0.51
N LEU A 581 5.36 -10.59 -1.38
CA LEU A 581 5.70 -10.92 -2.77
C LEU A 581 6.98 -11.75 -2.85
N GLU A 582 7.97 -11.54 -1.97
CA GLU A 582 9.16 -12.40 -1.90
C GLU A 582 8.84 -13.81 -1.42
N ASN A 583 7.95 -13.97 -0.45
CA ASN A 583 7.49 -15.28 0.01
C ASN A 583 6.80 -16.05 -1.13
N ILE A 584 5.94 -15.39 -1.90
CA ILE A 584 5.29 -15.98 -3.07
C ILE A 584 6.33 -16.30 -4.15
N ASN A 585 7.31 -15.41 -4.39
CA ASN A 585 8.39 -15.64 -5.35
C ASN A 585 9.25 -16.86 -5.00
N ASN A 586 9.52 -17.09 -3.71
CA ASN A 586 10.27 -18.27 -3.25
C ASN A 586 9.50 -19.58 -3.49
N LYS A 587 8.16 -19.56 -3.41
CA LYS A 587 7.29 -20.73 -3.62
C LYS A 587 6.95 -20.95 -5.10
N TYR A 588 6.74 -19.86 -5.85
CA TYR A 588 6.32 -19.84 -7.26
C TYR A 588 7.08 -18.75 -8.06
N PRO A 589 8.37 -18.98 -8.38
CA PRO A 589 9.18 -18.01 -9.11
C PRO A 589 8.65 -17.76 -10.53
N GLU A 590 8.12 -18.80 -11.19
CA GLU A 590 7.58 -18.72 -12.55
C GLU A 590 6.44 -17.70 -12.71
N TYR A 591 5.54 -17.58 -11.72
CA TYR A 591 4.43 -16.61 -11.75
C TYR A 591 4.86 -15.21 -11.29
N SER A 592 5.90 -15.13 -10.47
CA SER A 592 6.39 -13.87 -9.91
C SER A 592 7.32 -13.15 -10.90
N GLU A 593 8.22 -13.87 -11.57
CA GLU A 593 9.15 -13.32 -12.57
C GLU A 593 8.47 -12.90 -13.88
N THR A 594 7.34 -13.54 -14.23
CA THR A 594 6.50 -13.12 -15.38
C THR A 594 5.66 -11.88 -15.08
N GLY A 595 5.43 -11.58 -13.80
CA GLY A 595 4.58 -10.48 -13.32
C GLY A 595 3.11 -10.86 -13.12
N PHE A 596 2.78 -12.16 -13.13
CA PHE A 596 1.40 -12.64 -13.08
C PHE A 596 0.76 -12.40 -11.71
N VAL A 597 1.51 -12.65 -10.62
CA VAL A 597 1.08 -12.35 -9.24
C VAL A 597 0.70 -10.87 -9.10
N LEU A 598 1.52 -9.97 -9.63
CA LEU A 598 1.30 -8.53 -9.55
C LEU A 598 0.10 -8.08 -10.39
N ASP A 599 -0.15 -8.72 -11.54
CA ASP A 599 -1.30 -8.43 -12.39
C ASP A 599 -2.62 -8.87 -11.75
N VAL A 600 -2.63 -10.06 -11.12
CA VAL A 600 -3.79 -10.55 -10.36
C VAL A 600 -4.10 -9.59 -9.20
N LEU A 601 -3.09 -9.14 -8.44
CA LEU A 601 -3.31 -8.16 -7.37
C LEU A 601 -3.79 -6.80 -7.90
N HIS A 602 -3.24 -6.34 -9.03
CA HIS A 602 -3.64 -5.09 -9.66
C HIS A 602 -5.08 -5.13 -10.17
N PHE A 603 -5.56 -6.28 -10.63
CA PHE A 603 -6.96 -6.47 -11.02
C PHE A 603 -7.94 -6.33 -9.85
N HIS A 604 -7.48 -6.55 -8.62
CA HIS A 604 -8.25 -6.27 -7.40
C HIS A 604 -8.13 -4.81 -6.93
N CYS A 605 -7.75 -3.89 -7.82
CA CYS A 605 -7.69 -2.46 -7.54
C CYS A 605 -8.69 -1.67 -8.40
N THR A 606 -9.23 -0.58 -7.86
CA THR A 606 -10.02 0.40 -8.61
C THR A 606 -9.12 1.50 -9.20
N PRO A 607 -9.59 2.25 -10.22
CA PRO A 607 -8.89 3.44 -10.71
C PRO A 607 -8.63 4.52 -9.65
N ASN A 608 -9.44 4.54 -8.58
CA ASN A 608 -9.33 5.46 -7.45
C ASN A 608 -8.38 4.96 -6.36
N SER A 609 -7.55 3.96 -6.65
CA SER A 609 -6.58 3.37 -5.72
C SER A 609 -7.19 2.79 -4.44
N THR A 610 -8.32 2.09 -4.60
CA THR A 610 -8.98 1.32 -3.54
C THR A 610 -9.04 -0.15 -3.91
N ALA A 611 -9.27 -1.03 -2.93
CA ALA A 611 -9.49 -2.45 -3.20
C ALA A 611 -10.80 -2.64 -3.98
N ALA A 612 -10.83 -3.62 -4.88
CA ALA A 612 -11.98 -4.01 -5.69
C ALA A 612 -12.33 -5.47 -5.41
N ILE A 613 -13.63 -5.77 -5.29
CA ILE A 613 -14.12 -7.15 -5.21
C ILE A 613 -14.13 -7.73 -6.62
N GLN A 614 -13.62 -8.95 -6.76
CA GLN A 614 -13.60 -9.69 -8.00
C GLN A 614 -14.25 -11.05 -7.79
N SER A 615 -15.28 -11.34 -8.58
CA SER A 615 -15.90 -12.67 -8.57
C SER A 615 -14.96 -13.71 -9.18
N GLN A 616 -15.11 -14.96 -8.75
CA GLN A 616 -14.34 -16.06 -9.34
C GLN A 616 -14.58 -16.17 -10.85
N GLN A 617 -15.82 -15.94 -11.30
CA GLN A 617 -16.16 -15.91 -12.73
C GLN A 617 -15.44 -14.77 -13.48
N ALA A 618 -15.35 -13.57 -12.92
CA ALA A 618 -14.65 -12.44 -13.57
C ALA A 618 -13.14 -12.73 -13.72
N LEU A 619 -12.55 -13.37 -12.70
CA LEU A 619 -11.16 -13.82 -12.72
C LEU A 619 -10.93 -14.92 -13.77
N LEU A 620 -11.81 -15.91 -13.84
CA LEU A 620 -11.75 -16.99 -14.84
C LEU A 620 -12.00 -16.48 -16.27
N GLN A 621 -12.92 -15.53 -16.45
CA GLN A 621 -13.16 -14.89 -17.74
C GLN A 621 -11.95 -14.07 -18.19
N ARG A 622 -11.31 -13.33 -17.26
CA ARG A 622 -10.12 -12.53 -17.56
C ARG A 622 -8.92 -13.40 -17.92
N TYR A 623 -8.66 -14.47 -17.15
CA TYR A 623 -7.50 -15.35 -17.32
C TYR A 623 -7.91 -16.74 -17.82
N SER A 624 -8.72 -16.77 -18.88
CA SER A 624 -9.29 -18.01 -19.43
C SER A 624 -8.26 -19.04 -19.91
N ASN A 625 -7.04 -18.61 -20.20
CA ASN A 625 -5.95 -19.46 -20.67
C ASN A 625 -5.00 -19.97 -19.55
N SER A 626 -5.18 -19.54 -18.29
CA SER A 626 -4.32 -19.90 -17.14
C SER A 626 -5.13 -20.19 -15.88
N THR A 627 -6.21 -20.96 -16.00
CA THR A 627 -7.17 -21.18 -14.90
C THR A 627 -6.58 -21.95 -13.72
N GLU A 628 -5.71 -22.93 -13.98
CA GLU A 628 -5.05 -23.73 -12.93
C GLU A 628 -3.98 -22.91 -12.19
N GLU A 629 -3.19 -22.14 -12.93
CA GLU A 629 -2.15 -21.24 -12.38
C GLU A 629 -2.77 -20.08 -11.61
N LEU A 630 -3.90 -19.55 -12.07
CA LEU A 630 -4.67 -18.52 -11.38
C LEU A 630 -5.12 -18.99 -9.99
N GLN A 631 -5.62 -20.23 -9.88
CA GLN A 631 -6.01 -20.79 -8.58
C GLN A 631 -4.80 -20.90 -7.64
N LYS A 632 -3.64 -21.37 -8.12
CA LYS A 632 -2.41 -21.44 -7.33
C LYS A 632 -1.95 -20.06 -6.84
N VAL A 633 -2.02 -19.03 -7.70
CA VAL A 633 -1.65 -17.65 -7.35
C VAL A 633 -2.64 -17.05 -6.36
N ILE A 634 -3.94 -17.24 -6.55
CA ILE A 634 -4.96 -16.76 -5.61
C ILE A 634 -4.76 -17.40 -4.24
N GLU A 635 -4.52 -18.71 -4.18
CA GLU A 635 -4.29 -19.41 -2.92
C GLU A 635 -3.00 -18.92 -2.24
N ALA A 636 -1.91 -18.74 -3.00
CA ALA A 636 -0.68 -18.17 -2.48
C ALA A 636 -0.88 -16.73 -1.94
N CYS A 637 -1.68 -15.92 -2.62
CA CYS A 637 -2.03 -14.57 -2.17
C CYS A 637 -2.92 -14.58 -0.92
N LYS A 638 -3.80 -15.57 -0.75
CA LYS A 638 -4.59 -15.77 0.48
C LYS A 638 -3.69 -16.20 1.65
N GLU A 639 -2.82 -17.20 1.44
CA GLU A 639 -1.85 -17.67 2.43
C GLU A 639 -0.93 -16.55 2.95
N ASN A 640 -0.58 -15.60 2.06
CA ASN A 640 0.28 -14.45 2.38
C ASN A 640 -0.52 -13.17 2.71
N PHE A 641 -1.82 -13.28 3.00
CA PHE A 641 -2.69 -12.17 3.44
C PHE A 641 -2.76 -10.96 2.50
N LEU A 642 -2.56 -11.17 1.19
CA LEU A 642 -2.70 -10.14 0.17
C LEU A 642 -4.15 -10.06 -0.36
N ILE A 643 -4.82 -11.22 -0.44
CA ILE A 643 -6.21 -11.36 -0.89
C ILE A 643 -7.03 -12.04 0.21
N VAL A 644 -8.29 -11.63 0.34
CA VAL A 644 -9.29 -12.21 1.26
C VAL A 644 -10.46 -12.73 0.44
N GLU A 645 -10.98 -13.88 0.84
CA GLU A 645 -12.20 -14.46 0.28
C GLU A 645 -13.42 -13.94 1.05
N LEU A 646 -14.41 -13.45 0.31
CA LEU A 646 -15.67 -12.96 0.83
C LEU A 646 -16.69 -14.10 0.73
N GLY A 647 -17.24 -14.51 1.87
CA GLY A 647 -18.21 -15.61 1.93
C GLY A 647 -19.49 -15.32 1.13
N GLY A 648 -20.04 -16.37 0.53
CA GLY A 648 -21.24 -16.36 -0.34
C GLY A 648 -21.06 -17.34 -1.51
N ASP A 649 -22.14 -17.68 -2.23
CA ASP A 649 -22.18 -18.73 -3.27
C ASP A 649 -21.22 -18.49 -4.46
N ASN A 650 -20.63 -17.29 -4.58
CA ASN A 650 -19.80 -16.87 -5.72
C ASN A 650 -18.29 -16.75 -5.44
N HIS A 651 -17.80 -17.22 -4.28
CA HIS A 651 -16.36 -17.28 -3.93
C HIS A 651 -15.57 -16.02 -4.37
N SER A 652 -16.07 -14.84 -4.01
CA SER A 652 -15.48 -13.57 -4.46
C SER A 652 -14.24 -13.22 -3.65
N THR A 653 -13.29 -12.54 -4.27
CA THR A 653 -11.99 -12.20 -3.66
C THR A 653 -11.73 -10.70 -3.72
N MET A 654 -11.00 -10.16 -2.75
CA MET A 654 -10.67 -8.73 -2.67
C MET A 654 -9.26 -8.57 -2.09
N LEU A 655 -8.55 -7.49 -2.43
CA LEU A 655 -7.34 -7.14 -1.66
C LEU A 655 -7.69 -7.00 -0.18
N ALA A 656 -6.78 -7.44 0.69
CA ALA A 656 -7.01 -7.40 2.12
C ALA A 656 -7.27 -5.97 2.66
N HIS A 657 -6.76 -4.92 1.99
CA HIS A 657 -7.04 -3.52 2.36
C HIS A 657 -6.83 -2.51 1.21
N ASP A 658 -7.46 -1.33 1.32
CA ASP A 658 -7.34 -0.22 0.37
C ASP A 658 -5.92 0.38 0.25
N THR A 659 -5.15 0.40 1.33
CA THR A 659 -3.75 0.89 1.29
C THR A 659 -2.82 -0.03 0.50
N LEU A 660 -3.15 -1.32 0.41
CA LEU A 660 -2.45 -2.24 -0.49
C LEU A 660 -2.73 -1.85 -1.95
N ALA A 661 -3.95 -1.41 -2.28
CA ALA A 661 -4.29 -1.02 -3.65
C ALA A 661 -3.39 0.11 -4.17
N LYS A 662 -3.12 1.15 -3.37
CA LYS A 662 -2.16 2.22 -3.72
C LYS A 662 -0.76 1.66 -4.02
N SER A 663 -0.28 0.77 -3.16
CA SER A 663 1.06 0.18 -3.23
C SER A 663 1.20 -0.76 -4.43
N VAL A 664 0.18 -1.58 -4.68
CA VAL A 664 0.07 -2.50 -5.82
C VAL A 664 -0.01 -1.73 -7.13
N ILE A 665 -0.86 -0.70 -7.23
CA ILE A 665 -0.95 0.16 -8.44
C ILE A 665 0.39 0.81 -8.72
N LYS A 666 1.00 1.46 -7.72
CA LYS A 666 2.33 2.09 -7.85
C LYS A 666 3.36 1.09 -8.35
N ARG A 667 3.40 -0.12 -7.78
CA ARG A 667 4.35 -1.17 -8.15
C ARG A 667 4.07 -1.76 -9.53
N SER A 668 2.80 -1.92 -9.92
CA SER A 668 2.38 -2.36 -11.25
C SER A 668 2.80 -1.35 -12.34
N LEU A 669 2.55 -0.06 -12.10
CA LEU A 669 2.92 1.03 -13.03
C LEU A 669 4.43 1.15 -13.24
N LEU A 670 5.23 0.92 -12.19
CA LEU A 670 6.69 0.99 -12.24
C LEU A 670 7.35 -0.35 -12.61
N SER A 671 6.60 -1.46 -12.63
CA SER A 671 7.13 -2.80 -12.88
C SER A 671 7.70 -2.94 -14.29
N THR A 672 8.86 -3.58 -14.42
CA THR A 672 9.46 -3.96 -15.72
C THR A 672 9.24 -5.44 -16.04
N LEU A 673 8.32 -6.12 -15.34
CA LEU A 673 8.06 -7.54 -15.58
C LEU A 673 7.30 -7.74 -16.91
N PRO A 674 7.48 -8.89 -17.58
CA PRO A 674 6.97 -9.14 -18.93
C PRO A 674 5.47 -8.87 -19.15
N ILE A 675 4.60 -9.21 -18.18
CA ILE A 675 3.16 -8.96 -18.27
C ILE A 675 2.82 -7.46 -18.22
N GLN A 676 3.35 -6.71 -17.25
CA GLN A 676 3.10 -5.27 -17.15
C GLN A 676 3.70 -4.50 -18.34
N GLN A 677 4.83 -4.95 -18.89
CA GLN A 677 5.39 -4.41 -20.12
C GLN A 677 4.47 -4.67 -21.32
N SER A 678 4.00 -5.91 -21.49
CA SER A 678 3.11 -6.30 -22.59
C SER A 678 1.79 -5.53 -22.57
N GLN A 679 1.18 -5.34 -21.39
CA GLN A 679 -0.05 -4.56 -21.24
C GLN A 679 0.13 -3.08 -21.58
N ARG A 680 1.21 -2.43 -21.12
CA ARG A 680 1.50 -1.03 -21.48
C ARG A 680 1.73 -0.86 -22.97
N LEU A 681 2.43 -1.80 -23.59
CA LEU A 681 2.69 -1.83 -25.02
C LEU A 681 1.38 -1.98 -25.82
N LEU A 682 0.54 -2.95 -25.44
CA LEU A 682 -0.77 -3.15 -26.05
C LEU A 682 -1.64 -1.89 -25.93
N ASN A 683 -1.75 -1.32 -24.72
CA ASN A 683 -2.52 -0.08 -24.50
C ASN A 683 -2.02 1.08 -25.37
N SER A 684 -0.70 1.31 -25.43
CA SER A 684 -0.11 2.38 -26.25
C SER A 684 -0.37 2.18 -27.74
N LYS A 685 -0.23 0.94 -28.25
CA LYS A 685 -0.50 0.64 -29.66
C LYS A 685 -1.99 0.72 -29.99
N MET A 686 -2.86 0.32 -29.06
CA MET A 686 -4.31 0.42 -29.20
C MET A 686 -4.80 1.88 -29.24
N GLU A 687 -4.18 2.78 -28.49
CA GLU A 687 -4.43 4.23 -28.62
C GLU A 687 -4.07 4.75 -30.02
N ALA A 688 -2.95 4.30 -30.59
CA ALA A 688 -2.56 4.66 -31.96
C ALA A 688 -3.50 4.09 -33.04
N VAL A 689 -4.05 2.89 -32.83
CA VAL A 689 -5.07 2.28 -33.70
C VAL A 689 -6.38 3.09 -33.64
N ARG A 690 -6.83 3.46 -32.44
CA ARG A 690 -8.03 4.29 -32.22
C ARG A 690 -7.86 5.72 -32.75
N GLY A 691 -6.64 6.25 -32.72
CA GLY A 691 -6.26 7.55 -33.29
C GLY A 691 -6.20 7.60 -34.82
N GLY A 692 -6.61 6.55 -35.52
CA GLY A 692 -6.75 6.56 -36.98
C GLY A 692 -5.49 6.18 -37.75
N SER A 693 -4.56 5.42 -37.15
CA SER A 693 -3.39 4.88 -37.85
C SER A 693 -3.61 3.42 -38.27
N PRO A 694 -4.19 3.14 -39.45
CA PRO A 694 -4.50 1.77 -39.92
C PRO A 694 -3.25 0.93 -40.24
N THR A 695 -2.04 1.43 -39.98
CA THR A 695 -0.76 0.75 -40.25
C THR A 695 0.00 0.36 -38.98
N ALA A 696 -0.57 0.60 -37.78
CA ALA A 696 0.07 0.17 -36.54
C ALA A 696 0.22 -1.36 -36.51
N THR A 697 1.46 -1.84 -36.46
CA THR A 697 1.81 -3.24 -36.21
C THR A 697 2.85 -3.32 -35.10
N LEU A 698 2.86 -4.46 -34.41
CA LEU A 698 3.87 -4.80 -33.42
C LEU A 698 5.13 -5.25 -34.15
N ASP A 699 6.31 -4.85 -33.66
CA ASP A 699 7.55 -5.38 -34.20
C ASP A 699 7.78 -6.84 -33.74
N LEU A 700 8.84 -7.48 -34.24
CA LEU A 700 9.08 -8.90 -33.94
C LEU A 700 9.45 -9.14 -32.47
N TYR A 701 10.06 -8.16 -31.80
CA TYR A 701 10.45 -8.28 -30.39
C TYR A 701 9.21 -8.11 -29.50
N ASP A 702 8.44 -7.06 -29.76
CA ASP A 702 7.14 -6.77 -29.15
C ASP A 702 6.18 -7.96 -29.26
N LEU A 703 6.07 -8.54 -30.46
CA LEU A 703 5.23 -9.71 -30.71
C LEU A 703 5.73 -10.93 -29.92
N ARG A 704 7.04 -11.17 -29.85
CA ARG A 704 7.61 -12.28 -29.08
C ARG A 704 7.45 -12.10 -27.57
N LEU A 705 7.56 -10.88 -27.06
CA LEU A 705 7.31 -10.58 -25.66
C LEU A 705 5.87 -10.91 -25.29
N ILE A 706 4.90 -10.42 -26.08
CA ILE A 706 3.48 -10.70 -25.88
C ILE A 706 3.20 -12.21 -26.01
N GLU A 707 3.80 -12.90 -26.99
CA GLU A 707 3.64 -14.34 -27.17
C GLU A 707 4.26 -15.15 -26.01
N SER A 708 5.35 -14.68 -25.40
CA SER A 708 6.02 -15.36 -24.28
C SER A 708 5.19 -15.39 -23.00
N VAL A 709 4.28 -14.43 -22.81
CA VAL A 709 3.38 -14.35 -21.65
C VAL A 709 1.90 -14.40 -22.03
N GLN A 710 1.59 -14.80 -23.26
CA GLN A 710 0.22 -14.78 -23.80
C GLN A 710 -0.76 -15.56 -22.93
N ASN A 711 -0.32 -16.67 -22.32
CA ASN A 711 -1.19 -17.49 -21.48
C ASN A 711 -1.61 -16.77 -20.20
N TYR A 712 -0.74 -15.91 -19.65
CA TYR A 712 -0.94 -15.18 -18.40
C TYR A 712 -1.52 -13.77 -18.58
N LEU A 713 -1.66 -13.32 -19.83
CA LEU A 713 -2.28 -12.04 -20.15
C LEU A 713 -3.82 -12.14 -20.07
N PRO A 714 -4.51 -11.01 -19.81
CA PRO A 714 -5.96 -10.94 -19.93
C PRO A 714 -6.42 -11.36 -21.33
N ALA A 715 -7.61 -11.94 -21.41
CA ALA A 715 -8.26 -12.29 -22.68
C ALA A 715 -8.26 -11.09 -23.63
N PHE A 716 -7.64 -11.26 -24.79
CA PHE A 716 -7.51 -10.20 -25.79
C PHE A 716 -8.86 -9.80 -26.36
N THR A 717 -9.06 -8.49 -26.53
CA THR A 717 -10.20 -7.94 -27.27
C THR A 717 -10.11 -8.28 -28.77
N SER A 718 -11.23 -8.15 -29.48
CA SER A 718 -11.29 -8.35 -30.95
C SER A 718 -10.26 -7.48 -31.69
N ASP A 719 -10.04 -6.27 -31.21
CA ASP A 719 -9.14 -5.30 -31.83
C ASP A 719 -7.66 -5.64 -31.56
N GLU A 720 -7.35 -6.12 -30.35
CA GLU A 720 -6.01 -6.62 -30.02
C GLU A 720 -5.67 -7.89 -30.80
N LEU A 721 -6.63 -8.81 -30.95
CA LEU A 721 -6.45 -10.01 -31.77
C LEU A 721 -6.22 -9.67 -33.24
N THR A 722 -6.92 -8.68 -33.78
CA THR A 722 -6.69 -8.24 -35.16
C THR A 722 -5.32 -7.56 -35.32
N LEU A 723 -4.89 -6.74 -34.35
CA LEU A 723 -3.54 -6.18 -34.31
C LEU A 723 -2.45 -7.27 -34.28
N ILE A 724 -2.58 -8.25 -33.39
CA ILE A 724 -1.64 -9.36 -33.24
C ILE A 724 -1.61 -10.22 -34.51
N ASN A 725 -2.78 -10.61 -35.05
CA ASN A 725 -2.87 -11.43 -36.25
C ASN A 725 -2.32 -10.69 -37.48
N LYS A 726 -2.59 -9.39 -37.61
CA LYS A 726 -2.00 -8.57 -38.68
C LYS A 726 -0.48 -8.48 -38.55
N SER A 727 0.03 -8.31 -37.33
CA SER A 727 1.46 -8.30 -37.03
C SER A 727 2.11 -9.66 -37.34
N ARG A 728 1.44 -10.78 -37.04
CA ARG A 728 1.85 -12.14 -37.44
C ARG A 728 1.92 -12.32 -38.95
N ILE A 729 0.90 -11.87 -39.68
CA ILE A 729 0.87 -11.96 -41.15
C ILE A 729 2.00 -11.11 -41.74
N GLU A 730 2.25 -9.93 -41.20
CA GLU A 730 3.35 -9.07 -41.67
C GLU A 730 4.73 -9.68 -41.36
N ALA A 731 4.90 -10.24 -40.17
CA ALA A 731 6.11 -10.97 -39.78
C ALA A 731 6.35 -12.19 -40.68
N ALA A 732 5.31 -13.02 -40.91
CA ALA A 732 5.38 -14.18 -41.78
C ALA A 732 5.58 -13.80 -43.26
N LYS A 733 5.03 -12.67 -43.72
CA LYS A 733 5.30 -12.13 -45.05
C LYS A 733 6.77 -11.72 -45.17
N LYS A 734 7.33 -11.01 -44.19
CA LYS A 734 8.76 -10.67 -44.14
C LYS A 734 9.65 -11.92 -44.13
N GLU A 735 9.24 -13.00 -43.47
CA GLU A 735 9.97 -14.28 -43.51
C GLU A 735 9.84 -15.02 -44.84
N ARG A 736 8.63 -15.06 -45.43
CA ARG A 736 8.39 -15.69 -46.75
C ARG A 736 9.09 -14.95 -47.88
N ASP A 737 9.15 -13.61 -47.82
CA ASP A 737 9.89 -12.81 -48.80
C ASP A 737 11.40 -13.09 -48.70
N LYS A 738 11.93 -13.27 -47.48
CA LYS A 738 13.31 -13.76 -47.27
C LYS A 738 13.52 -15.16 -47.86
N GLN A 739 12.55 -16.08 -47.73
CA GLN A 739 12.65 -17.43 -48.29
C GLN A 739 12.49 -17.46 -49.81
N ARG A 740 11.54 -16.70 -50.39
CA ARG A 740 11.36 -16.56 -51.85
C ARG A 740 12.59 -15.99 -52.52
N TYR A 741 13.21 -14.99 -51.88
CA TYR A 741 14.49 -14.45 -52.33
C TYR A 741 15.58 -15.53 -52.35
N LYS A 742 15.59 -16.45 -51.37
CA LYS A 742 16.51 -17.59 -51.33
C LYS A 742 16.26 -18.61 -52.45
N TYR A 743 15.00 -18.94 -52.74
CA TYR A 743 14.63 -19.87 -53.84
C TYR A 743 14.88 -19.28 -55.23
N LEU A 744 14.55 -18.00 -55.46
CA LEU A 744 14.87 -17.29 -56.71
C LEU A 744 16.38 -17.27 -56.98
N LYS A 745 17.19 -17.17 -55.93
CA LYS A 745 18.65 -17.25 -56.04
C LYS A 745 19.14 -18.65 -56.43
N GLN A 746 18.44 -19.71 -56.01
CA GLN A 746 18.78 -21.11 -56.32
C GLN A 746 18.34 -21.54 -57.74
N SER A 747 17.19 -21.08 -58.23
CA SER A 747 16.75 -21.35 -59.61
C SER A 747 17.63 -20.64 -60.64
N MET A 748 18.07 -19.42 -60.34
CA MET A 748 18.98 -18.66 -61.20
C MET A 748 20.36 -19.33 -61.34
N THR A 749 20.83 -20.03 -60.29
CA THR A 749 22.09 -20.79 -60.35
C THR A 749 22.02 -22.04 -61.26
N ALA A 750 20.85 -22.69 -61.38
CA ALA A 750 20.68 -23.84 -62.27
C ALA A 750 20.72 -23.45 -63.76
N VAL A 751 20.14 -22.30 -64.11
CA VAL A 751 20.17 -21.74 -65.47
C VAL A 751 21.59 -21.32 -65.86
N VAL A 752 22.35 -20.76 -64.92
CA VAL A 752 23.76 -20.37 -65.13
C VAL A 752 24.65 -21.61 -65.34
N LEU A 753 24.38 -22.73 -64.65
CA LEU A 753 25.13 -23.98 -64.83
C LEU A 753 24.90 -24.62 -66.21
N ALA A 754 23.66 -24.60 -66.72
CA ALA A 754 23.35 -25.09 -68.06
C ALA A 754 24.04 -24.25 -69.16
N GLY A 755 24.14 -22.92 -68.97
CA GLY A 755 24.91 -22.03 -69.85
C GLY A 755 26.43 -22.21 -69.74
N LEU A 756 26.93 -22.66 -68.59
CA LEU A 756 28.36 -22.90 -68.37
C LEU A 756 28.89 -24.10 -69.17
N PHE A 757 28.08 -25.15 -69.33
CA PHE A 757 28.46 -26.33 -70.11
C PHE A 757 28.51 -26.04 -71.62
N LEU A 758 27.64 -25.15 -72.12
CA LEU A 758 27.63 -24.74 -73.52
C LEU A 758 28.83 -23.84 -73.87
N THR A 759 29.28 -23.03 -72.90
CA THR A 759 30.42 -22.09 -73.07
C THR A 759 31.78 -22.76 -72.91
N LEU A 760 31.89 -23.83 -72.11
CA LEU A 760 33.10 -24.65 -71.99
C LEU A 760 33.48 -25.37 -73.30
N GLY A 761 32.49 -25.78 -74.12
CA GLY A 761 32.74 -26.36 -75.45
C GLY A 761 33.27 -25.37 -76.48
N LEU A 762 32.92 -24.08 -76.36
CA LEU A 762 33.37 -23.02 -77.25
C LEU A 762 34.74 -22.43 -76.85
N PHE A 763 35.08 -22.48 -75.56
CA PHE A 763 36.30 -21.87 -75.01
C PHE A 763 37.60 -22.62 -75.35
N TYR A 764 37.54 -23.92 -75.67
CA TYR A 764 38.73 -24.69 -76.05
C TYR A 764 39.38 -24.22 -77.36
N ASN A 765 38.59 -23.69 -78.31
CA ASN A 765 39.07 -23.29 -79.62
C ASN A 765 39.65 -21.86 -79.69
N ALA A 766 39.32 -20.98 -78.76
CA ALA A 766 39.65 -19.55 -78.87
C ALA A 766 41.04 -19.16 -78.30
N LYS A 767 41.73 -20.09 -77.63
CA LYS A 767 42.98 -19.82 -76.87
C LYS A 767 44.25 -19.67 -77.73
N GLN A 768 44.15 -19.52 -79.05
CA GLN A 768 45.31 -19.42 -79.94
C GLN A 768 45.73 -17.99 -80.33
N HIS A 769 44.90 -16.95 -80.20
CA HIS A 769 45.27 -15.63 -80.75
C HIS A 769 45.47 -14.53 -79.70
N GLN A 770 46.53 -14.77 -78.93
CA GLN A 770 47.46 -13.83 -78.33
C GLN A 770 47.77 -12.60 -79.21
N LYS A 771 46.92 -11.55 -79.19
CA LYS A 771 47.25 -10.26 -79.85
C LYS A 771 46.80 -9.00 -79.11
N GLN A 772 46.61 -9.06 -77.78
CA GLN A 772 46.23 -7.88 -76.98
C GLN A 772 47.25 -7.58 -75.86
N SER A 773 48.54 -7.65 -76.17
CA SER A 773 49.66 -7.53 -75.20
C SER A 773 49.81 -6.14 -74.56
N ASN A 774 49.34 -5.06 -75.18
CA ASN A 774 49.64 -3.68 -74.71
C ASN A 774 48.55 -3.05 -73.82
N ILE A 775 47.44 -3.76 -73.56
CA ILE A 775 46.49 -3.40 -72.49
C ILE A 775 46.99 -3.93 -71.12
N ASN A 776 47.93 -4.86 -71.12
CA ASN A 776 48.30 -5.63 -69.93
C ASN A 776 49.23 -4.91 -68.95
N ALA A 777 49.94 -3.85 -69.35
CA ALA A 777 50.82 -3.13 -68.41
C ALA A 777 50.03 -2.31 -67.39
N LYS A 778 48.95 -1.63 -67.82
CA LYS A 778 48.06 -0.87 -66.92
C LYS A 778 47.15 -1.82 -66.12
N GLN A 779 46.72 -2.94 -66.71
CA GLN A 779 45.98 -3.98 -66.00
C GLN A 779 46.83 -4.74 -64.97
N SER A 780 48.15 -4.88 -65.17
CA SER A 780 49.04 -5.65 -64.26
C SER A 780 49.20 -5.01 -62.88
N ASN A 781 49.29 -3.67 -62.80
CA ASN A 781 49.36 -2.98 -61.50
C ASN A 781 48.04 -3.03 -60.74
N ILE A 782 46.92 -2.86 -61.45
CA ILE A 782 45.55 -2.99 -60.92
C ILE A 782 45.29 -4.44 -60.45
N ASN A 783 45.77 -5.44 -61.20
CA ASN A 783 45.70 -6.85 -60.83
C ASN A 783 46.60 -7.20 -59.63
N LYS A 784 47.80 -6.61 -59.53
CA LYS A 784 48.67 -6.78 -58.35
C LYS A 784 48.04 -6.18 -57.10
N GLN A 785 47.39 -5.03 -57.19
CA GLN A 785 46.68 -4.39 -56.08
C GLN A 785 45.42 -5.18 -55.67
N ALA A 786 44.67 -5.75 -56.62
CA ALA A 786 43.53 -6.63 -56.34
C ALA A 786 43.94 -8.00 -55.75
N LEU A 787 45.05 -8.57 -56.23
CA LEU A 787 45.58 -9.85 -55.74
C LEU A 787 46.22 -9.70 -54.35
N SER A 788 46.97 -8.63 -54.11
CA SER A 788 47.52 -8.31 -52.78
C SER A 788 46.44 -7.96 -51.76
N SER A 789 45.34 -7.32 -52.21
CA SER A 789 44.11 -7.18 -51.43
C SER A 789 43.53 -8.54 -51.05
N THR A 790 43.37 -9.45 -52.00
CA THR A 790 42.80 -10.78 -51.74
C THR A 790 43.68 -11.66 -50.85
N ILE A 791 45.02 -11.56 -50.97
CA ILE A 791 45.98 -12.27 -50.10
C ILE A 791 46.00 -11.69 -48.69
N SER A 792 45.88 -10.37 -48.57
CA SER A 792 45.81 -9.70 -47.27
C SER A 792 44.45 -9.92 -46.58
N LEU A 793 43.41 -10.31 -47.32
CA LEU A 793 42.05 -10.51 -46.80
C LEU A 793 41.98 -11.52 -45.65
N SER A 794 42.84 -12.55 -45.67
CA SER A 794 42.90 -13.58 -44.62
C SER A 794 43.83 -13.24 -43.45
N ARG A 795 44.68 -12.21 -43.59
CA ARG A 795 45.67 -11.80 -42.57
C ARG A 795 45.35 -10.46 -41.93
N ASP A 796 44.97 -9.46 -42.72
CA ASP A 796 44.55 -8.12 -42.31
C ASP A 796 43.52 -7.55 -43.32
N PRO A 797 42.21 -7.73 -43.06
CA PRO A 797 41.11 -7.26 -43.91
C PRO A 797 41.12 -5.74 -44.16
N THR A 798 41.75 -4.97 -43.28
CA THR A 798 41.83 -3.50 -43.38
C THR A 798 42.86 -3.07 -44.43
N ASN A 799 44.03 -3.71 -44.42
CA ASN A 799 45.07 -3.45 -45.43
C ASN A 799 44.60 -3.92 -46.82
N ALA A 800 43.82 -5.01 -46.87
CA ALA A 800 43.15 -5.49 -48.08
C ALA A 800 42.17 -4.46 -48.68
N LEU A 801 41.40 -3.77 -47.82
CA LEU A 801 40.49 -2.69 -48.22
C LEU A 801 41.24 -1.47 -48.76
N LYS A 802 42.38 -1.10 -48.14
CA LYS A 802 43.24 0.02 -48.56
C LYS A 802 43.84 -0.17 -49.95
N LEU A 803 44.37 -1.36 -50.21
CA LEU A 803 44.96 -1.74 -51.51
C LEU A 803 43.89 -1.79 -52.62
N ALA A 804 42.69 -2.31 -52.31
CA ALA A 804 41.56 -2.29 -53.23
C ALA A 804 41.06 -0.86 -53.51
N TYR A 805 40.98 0.01 -52.50
CA TYR A 805 40.56 1.40 -52.67
C TYR A 805 41.58 2.25 -53.45
N GLN A 806 42.89 2.04 -53.25
CA GLN A 806 43.93 2.68 -54.04
C GLN A 806 43.83 2.31 -55.53
N GLY A 807 43.62 1.02 -55.85
CA GLY A 807 43.39 0.62 -57.23
C GLY A 807 42.05 1.11 -57.82
N MET A 808 41.04 1.39 -56.99
CA MET A 808 39.77 1.98 -57.43
C MET A 808 39.92 3.46 -57.83
N LYS A 809 40.89 4.19 -57.24
CA LYS A 809 41.24 5.55 -57.69
C LYS A 809 41.90 5.56 -59.06
N ASP A 810 42.61 4.49 -59.41
CA ASP A 810 43.33 4.37 -60.69
C ASP A 810 42.42 3.91 -61.85
N ASP A 811 41.41 3.08 -61.59
CA ASP A 811 40.32 2.74 -62.54
C ASP A 811 38.99 2.38 -61.82
N PRO A 812 38.05 3.33 -61.72
CA PRO A 812 36.76 3.15 -61.03
C PRO A 812 35.82 2.12 -61.67
N GLY A 813 36.11 1.66 -62.89
CA GLY A 813 35.32 0.70 -63.64
C GLY A 813 35.64 -0.76 -63.34
N TYR A 814 36.81 -1.06 -62.74
CA TYR A 814 37.36 -2.41 -62.73
C TYR A 814 36.59 -3.39 -61.78
N PRO A 815 35.93 -4.44 -62.32
CA PRO A 815 34.98 -5.26 -61.54
C PRO A 815 35.63 -6.09 -60.43
N GLU A 816 36.86 -6.58 -60.63
CA GLU A 816 37.55 -7.41 -59.64
C GLU A 816 38.10 -6.58 -58.47
N ILE A 817 38.41 -5.29 -58.68
CA ILE A 817 38.66 -4.35 -57.57
C ILE A 817 37.37 -4.05 -56.83
N LYS A 818 36.24 -3.84 -57.52
CA LYS A 818 34.93 -3.68 -56.84
C LYS A 818 34.57 -4.92 -56.04
N LYS A 819 34.76 -6.13 -56.59
CA LYS A 819 34.57 -7.38 -55.85
C LYS A 819 35.54 -7.53 -54.69
N SER A 820 36.81 -7.17 -54.86
CA SER A 820 37.81 -7.23 -53.78
C SER A 820 37.53 -6.20 -52.69
N LEU A 821 37.06 -5.00 -53.05
CA LEU A 821 36.60 -3.97 -52.13
C LEU A 821 35.34 -4.43 -51.38
N ILE A 822 34.37 -5.00 -52.08
CA ILE A 822 33.12 -5.53 -51.53
C ILE A 822 33.41 -6.74 -50.64
N ARG A 823 34.29 -7.65 -51.04
CA ARG A 823 34.72 -8.80 -50.24
C ARG A 823 35.57 -8.38 -49.05
N ALA A 824 36.45 -7.40 -49.19
CA ALA A 824 37.23 -6.86 -48.07
C ALA A 824 36.31 -6.12 -47.09
N PHE A 825 35.30 -5.41 -47.59
CA PHE A 825 34.28 -4.71 -46.80
C PHE A 825 33.36 -5.71 -46.07
N TYR A 826 32.82 -6.71 -46.75
CA TYR A 826 32.01 -7.74 -46.11
C TYR A 826 32.83 -8.69 -45.26
N SER A 827 34.07 -9.05 -45.62
CA SER A 827 34.95 -9.83 -44.75
C SER A 827 35.42 -9.01 -43.54
N SER A 828 35.54 -7.69 -43.65
CA SER A 828 35.74 -6.76 -42.53
C SER A 828 34.52 -6.76 -41.60
N ILE A 829 33.30 -6.79 -42.15
CA ILE A 829 32.05 -6.89 -41.40
C ILE A 829 31.88 -8.28 -40.76
N ASP A 830 32.10 -9.36 -41.52
CA ASP A 830 31.90 -10.76 -41.15
C ASP A 830 33.00 -11.27 -40.19
N ASN A 831 34.23 -10.75 -40.29
CA ASN A 831 35.32 -11.03 -39.35
C ASN A 831 35.44 -9.96 -38.24
N HIS A 832 34.45 -9.10 -38.06
CA HIS A 832 34.42 -8.03 -37.05
C HIS A 832 35.67 -7.13 -36.99
N THR A 833 36.34 -6.90 -38.12
CA THR A 833 37.52 -6.01 -38.21
C THR A 833 37.06 -4.69 -38.79
N PRO A 834 37.00 -3.59 -38.04
CA PRO A 834 36.25 -2.44 -38.50
C PRO A 834 37.04 -1.53 -39.44
N TRP A 835 36.30 -1.02 -40.41
CA TRP A 835 36.74 -0.19 -41.53
C TRP A 835 37.51 1.09 -41.12
N TYR A 836 37.39 1.56 -39.88
CA TYR A 836 38.01 2.80 -39.40
C TYR A 836 39.54 2.74 -39.22
N LYS A 837 40.15 1.56 -39.05
CA LYS A 837 41.62 1.42 -39.02
C LYS A 837 42.27 1.98 -40.29
N THR A 838 41.57 1.92 -41.42
CA THR A 838 42.03 2.43 -42.73
C THR A 838 41.99 3.95 -42.83
N LEU A 839 40.97 4.58 -42.24
CA LEU A 839 40.71 6.02 -42.35
C LEU A 839 41.63 6.84 -41.44
N LEU A 840 42.10 6.21 -40.36
CA LEU A 840 43.06 6.73 -39.39
C LEU A 840 44.50 6.23 -39.62
N LYS A 841 44.80 5.57 -40.76
CA LYS A 841 46.15 5.08 -41.12
C LYS A 841 46.83 4.22 -40.02
N GLY A 842 46.08 3.50 -39.19
CA GLY A 842 46.63 2.68 -38.11
C GLY A 842 46.84 3.42 -36.78
N GLU A 843 46.36 4.66 -36.65
CA GLU A 843 46.30 5.35 -35.35
C GLU A 843 45.17 4.74 -34.50
N SER A 844 45.52 4.23 -33.32
CA SER A 844 44.56 3.85 -32.29
C SER A 844 44.01 5.12 -31.62
N PHE A 845 42.69 5.29 -31.60
CA PHE A 845 42.05 6.37 -30.86
C PHE A 845 41.67 5.89 -29.46
N SER A 846 41.67 6.79 -28.47
CA SER A 846 41.37 6.43 -27.08
C SER A 846 39.90 6.66 -26.70
N LYS A 847 39.18 7.50 -27.45
CA LYS A 847 37.78 7.86 -27.18
C LYS A 847 37.04 8.19 -28.47
N LEU A 848 35.73 7.95 -28.51
CA LEU A 848 34.84 8.45 -29.58
C LEU A 848 33.94 9.55 -29.04
N ILE A 849 33.98 10.71 -29.70
CA ILE A 849 33.14 11.86 -29.38
C ILE A 849 32.02 11.90 -30.42
N VAL A 850 30.77 11.76 -29.98
CA VAL A 850 29.60 11.54 -30.87
C VAL A 850 28.63 12.70 -30.74
N HIS A 851 28.11 13.17 -31.87
CA HIS A 851 27.03 14.16 -31.94
C HIS A 851 25.78 13.54 -32.57
N HIS A 852 24.75 13.30 -31.76
CA HIS A 852 23.57 12.52 -32.16
C HIS A 852 22.67 13.24 -33.19
N GLY A 853 22.44 14.55 -33.03
CA GLY A 853 21.50 15.28 -33.91
C GLY A 853 21.96 15.33 -35.37
N GLN A 854 23.20 15.72 -35.60
CA GLN A 854 23.83 15.79 -36.93
C GLN A 854 24.46 14.47 -37.39
N LYS A 855 24.41 13.41 -36.57
CA LYS A 855 25.01 12.09 -36.85
C LYS A 855 26.49 12.18 -37.24
N LEU A 856 27.29 12.82 -36.38
CA LEU A 856 28.74 12.98 -36.54
C LEU A 856 29.52 12.24 -35.45
N VAL A 857 30.73 11.80 -35.80
CA VAL A 857 31.66 11.09 -34.90
C VAL A 857 33.07 11.62 -35.08
N ILE A 858 33.77 11.83 -33.98
CA ILE A 858 35.16 12.28 -33.92
C ILE A 858 35.97 11.22 -33.14
N PRO A 859 36.81 10.42 -33.82
CA PRO A 859 37.79 9.57 -33.15
C PRO A 859 38.89 10.45 -32.54
N PHE A 860 39.02 10.39 -31.22
CA PHE A 860 40.00 11.18 -30.48
C PHE A 860 41.37 10.49 -30.48
N VAL A 861 42.31 11.08 -31.19
CA VAL A 861 43.73 10.72 -31.21
C VAL A 861 44.49 11.91 -30.66
N LYS A 862 45.53 11.69 -29.84
CA LYS A 862 46.42 12.78 -29.43
C LYS A 862 47.21 13.28 -30.64
N SER A 863 46.64 14.21 -31.38
CA SER A 863 47.20 14.80 -32.59
C SER A 863 46.89 16.30 -32.66
N ASP A 864 47.59 17.00 -33.54
CA ASP A 864 47.36 18.42 -33.85
C ASP A 864 46.12 18.65 -34.75
N SER A 865 45.51 17.56 -35.24
CA SER A 865 44.32 17.59 -36.06
C SER A 865 43.44 16.37 -35.85
N LEU A 866 42.15 16.60 -35.60
CA LEU A 866 41.14 15.55 -35.42
C LEU A 866 40.22 15.50 -36.63
N LYS A 867 39.91 14.29 -37.11
CA LYS A 867 38.99 14.11 -38.24
C LYS A 867 37.55 14.03 -37.74
N ILE A 868 36.62 14.61 -38.49
CA ILE A 868 35.18 14.50 -38.24
C ILE A 868 34.57 13.63 -39.33
N LEU A 869 33.82 12.61 -38.91
CA LEU A 869 33.21 11.60 -39.76
C LEU A 869 31.69 11.64 -39.59
N ASP A 870 30.93 11.27 -40.62
CA ASP A 870 29.52 10.90 -40.44
C ASP A 870 29.40 9.45 -39.92
N PHE A 871 28.19 9.03 -39.55
CA PHE A 871 27.92 7.66 -39.08
C PHE A 871 28.16 6.59 -40.16
N ALA A 872 28.24 6.98 -41.44
CA ALA A 872 28.61 6.09 -42.55
C ALA A 872 30.13 6.04 -42.79
N GLY A 873 30.91 6.83 -42.03
CA GLY A 873 32.36 6.86 -42.10
C GLY A 873 32.98 7.81 -43.11
N LYS A 874 32.18 8.64 -43.76
CA LYS A 874 32.66 9.66 -44.70
C LYS A 874 33.24 10.83 -43.91
N LYS A 875 34.43 11.31 -44.30
CA LYS A 875 35.02 12.52 -43.73
C LYS A 875 34.16 13.74 -44.09
N ILE A 876 33.63 14.41 -43.08
CA ILE A 876 32.83 15.64 -43.19
C ILE A 876 33.71 16.87 -42.93
N GLY A 877 34.68 16.77 -42.02
CA GLY A 877 35.54 17.90 -41.63
C GLY A 877 36.80 17.49 -40.89
N ALA A 878 37.52 18.47 -40.36
CA ALA A 878 38.61 18.27 -39.41
C ALA A 878 38.77 19.48 -38.48
N LEU A 879 39.09 19.23 -37.22
CA LEU A 879 39.50 20.24 -36.26
C LEU A 879 41.02 20.38 -36.31
N GLY A 880 41.53 21.60 -36.46
CA GLY A 880 42.96 21.89 -36.34
C GLY A 880 43.27 22.62 -35.05
N VAL A 881 44.37 22.29 -34.40
CA VAL A 881 44.87 23.05 -33.25
C VAL A 881 45.33 24.42 -33.73
N ILE A 882 44.82 25.49 -33.11
CA ILE A 882 45.39 26.83 -33.32
C ILE A 882 46.69 26.94 -32.52
N LYS A 883 47.81 27.17 -33.21
CA LYS A 883 49.11 27.43 -32.61
C LYS A 883 49.26 28.94 -32.39
N MET A 884 49.30 29.40 -31.14
CA MET A 884 49.66 30.77 -30.79
C MET A 884 51.01 30.78 -30.05
N PRO A 885 51.86 31.80 -30.23
CA PRO A 885 53.16 31.90 -29.56
C PRO A 885 52.99 31.94 -28.05
N ILE A 886 53.87 31.25 -27.33
CA ILE A 886 53.73 30.99 -25.88
C ILE A 886 54.04 32.25 -25.04
N HIS A 887 54.87 33.19 -25.53
CA HIS A 887 55.10 34.52 -24.94
C HIS A 887 55.61 35.51 -26.02
N GLU A 888 55.28 36.81 -25.89
CA GLU A 888 55.72 37.89 -26.81
C GLU A 888 57.24 38.14 -26.86
N HIS A 889 58.03 37.44 -26.03
CA HIS A 889 59.47 37.70 -25.88
C HIS A 889 60.40 36.49 -26.04
N ASP A 890 59.90 35.33 -26.50
CA ASP A 890 60.75 34.14 -26.61
C ASP A 890 60.75 33.56 -28.04
N THR A 891 61.55 34.17 -28.91
CA THR A 891 61.70 33.79 -30.33
C THR A 891 62.55 32.54 -30.58
N THR A 892 62.89 31.77 -29.54
CA THR A 892 63.84 30.64 -29.66
C THR A 892 63.37 29.32 -29.06
N VAL A 893 62.12 29.18 -28.63
CA VAL A 893 61.60 27.88 -28.17
C VAL A 893 61.01 27.13 -29.37
N ALA A 894 61.64 26.00 -29.72
CA ALA A 894 61.12 25.05 -30.69
C ALA A 894 59.63 24.81 -30.43
N VAL A 895 58.79 25.03 -31.44
CA VAL A 895 57.34 24.78 -31.39
C VAL A 895 57.16 23.34 -30.93
N ARG A 896 56.87 23.13 -29.65
CA ARG A 896 56.48 21.82 -29.13
C ARG A 896 55.34 21.31 -29.99
N ASP A 897 55.27 20.01 -30.24
CA ASP A 897 54.12 19.41 -30.90
C ASP A 897 52.87 19.68 -30.05
N ILE A 898 52.09 20.70 -30.43
CA ILE A 898 50.84 21.06 -29.75
C ILE A 898 49.74 20.18 -30.34
N TYR A 899 49.21 19.29 -29.51
CA TYR A 899 48.10 18.41 -29.82
C TYR A 899 46.91 18.64 -28.86
N PHE A 900 45.74 18.13 -29.23
CA PHE A 900 44.54 18.15 -28.38
C PHE A 900 44.66 17.20 -27.19
N GLU A 901 44.39 17.68 -25.97
CA GLU A 901 44.35 16.87 -24.74
C GLU A 901 42.92 16.42 -24.41
N LYS A 902 41.92 17.27 -24.65
CA LYS A 902 40.50 16.94 -24.43
C LYS A 902 39.61 17.69 -25.42
N VAL A 903 38.58 17.04 -25.94
CA VAL A 903 37.60 17.63 -26.87
C VAL A 903 36.20 17.14 -26.53
N GLU A 904 35.25 18.07 -26.38
CA GLU A 904 33.86 17.75 -26.04
C GLU A 904 32.85 18.67 -26.77
N TRP A 905 31.67 18.11 -27.06
CA TRP A 905 30.54 18.87 -27.58
C TRP A 905 29.83 19.59 -26.44
N SER A 906 29.35 20.80 -26.71
CA SER A 906 28.32 21.45 -25.90
C SER A 906 27.08 20.57 -25.82
N ALA A 907 26.34 20.64 -24.70
CA ALA A 907 25.16 19.82 -24.50
C ALA A 907 24.03 20.06 -25.52
N LYS A 908 23.92 21.29 -26.03
CA LYS A 908 23.00 21.63 -27.15
C LYS A 908 23.53 21.19 -28.51
N GLY A 909 24.77 20.72 -28.59
CA GLY A 909 25.40 20.23 -29.82
C GLY A 909 25.79 21.33 -30.82
N ASN A 910 25.68 22.60 -30.45
CA ASN A 910 25.90 23.73 -31.34
C ASN A 910 27.34 24.24 -31.37
N ARG A 911 28.16 23.92 -30.36
CA ARG A 911 29.59 24.26 -30.27
C ARG A 911 30.43 23.11 -29.78
N LEU A 912 31.71 23.15 -30.08
CA LEU A 912 32.70 22.15 -29.68
C LEU A 912 33.87 22.85 -28.99
N VAL A 913 34.27 22.35 -27.82
CA VAL A 913 35.32 22.94 -26.99
C VAL A 913 36.49 21.98 -26.90
N ALA A 914 37.69 22.49 -27.07
CA ALA A 914 38.92 21.72 -27.04
C ALA A 914 39.95 22.37 -26.11
N LEU A 915 40.65 21.53 -25.34
CA LEU A 915 41.84 21.91 -24.59
C LEU A 915 43.05 21.31 -25.28
N ASN A 916 44.08 22.12 -25.51
CA ASN A 916 45.34 21.66 -26.08
C ASN A 916 46.43 21.47 -25.00
N SER A 917 47.52 20.83 -25.39
CA SER A 917 48.69 20.56 -24.53
C SER A 917 49.45 21.80 -24.06
N SER A 918 49.16 23.00 -24.59
CA SER A 918 49.67 24.28 -24.07
C SER A 918 48.71 24.98 -23.12
N GLY A 919 47.66 24.28 -22.66
CA GLY A 919 46.69 24.78 -21.68
C GLY A 919 45.75 25.84 -22.22
N ARG A 920 45.48 25.85 -23.53
CA ARG A 920 44.57 26.81 -24.18
C ARG A 920 43.24 26.15 -24.51
N LEU A 921 42.15 26.86 -24.19
CA LEU A 921 40.80 26.48 -24.55
C LEU A 921 40.43 27.10 -25.90
N GLN A 922 39.99 26.26 -26.84
CA GLN A 922 39.63 26.60 -28.21
C GLN A 922 38.16 26.23 -28.44
N PHE A 923 37.37 27.16 -28.97
CA PHE A 923 35.94 26.99 -29.22
C PHE A 923 35.70 26.98 -30.72
N TYR A 924 34.99 25.96 -31.19
CA TYR A 924 34.66 25.73 -32.59
C TYR A 924 33.16 25.87 -32.81
N ASP A 925 32.81 26.50 -33.93
CA ASP A 925 31.43 26.63 -34.41
C ASP A 925 30.93 25.35 -35.12
N GLN A 926 29.72 25.41 -35.68
CA GLN A 926 29.10 24.29 -36.40
C GLN A 926 29.82 23.93 -37.71
N ASP A 927 30.61 24.85 -38.25
CA ASP A 927 31.43 24.66 -39.45
C ASP A 927 32.85 24.18 -39.11
N PHE A 928 33.11 23.88 -37.83
CA PHE A 928 34.39 23.42 -37.28
C PHE A 928 35.52 24.44 -37.39
N ILE A 929 35.16 25.73 -37.43
CA ILE A 929 36.10 26.84 -37.43
C ILE A 929 36.23 27.34 -36.00
N ALA A 930 37.47 27.49 -35.53
CA ALA A 930 37.70 28.04 -34.20
C ALA A 930 37.53 29.56 -34.21
N ASP A 931 36.55 30.06 -33.44
CA ASP A 931 36.19 31.48 -33.37
C ASP A 931 36.73 32.18 -32.11
N THR A 932 37.06 31.40 -31.07
CA THR A 932 37.51 31.92 -29.76
C THR A 932 38.63 31.04 -29.21
N VAL A 933 39.68 31.68 -28.68
CA VAL A 933 40.79 31.01 -27.99
C VAL A 933 41.12 31.75 -26.70
N ILE A 934 41.19 31.03 -25.58
CA ILE A 934 41.45 31.59 -24.23
C ILE A 934 42.61 30.85 -23.58
N GLY A 935 43.27 31.53 -22.65
CA GLY A 935 44.43 31.02 -21.92
C GLY A 935 45.68 31.86 -22.15
N ALA A 936 45.58 32.93 -22.96
CA ALA A 936 46.44 34.13 -23.00
C ALA A 936 47.61 34.14 -22.00
N GLN A 937 47.20 34.39 -20.76
CA GLN A 937 48.00 34.77 -19.61
C GLN A 937 48.03 33.68 -18.52
N ASP A 938 47.26 32.59 -18.69
CA ASP A 938 47.04 31.58 -17.67
C ASP A 938 46.71 30.22 -18.31
N GLU A 939 47.47 29.19 -17.97
CA GLU A 939 47.34 27.86 -18.57
C GLU A 939 46.26 27.04 -17.84
N PHE A 940 45.33 26.48 -18.61
CA PHE A 940 44.27 25.62 -18.10
C PHE A 940 44.66 24.14 -18.14
N GLU A 941 44.33 23.40 -17.08
CA GLU A 941 44.70 21.98 -16.96
C GLU A 941 43.52 21.04 -17.25
N PHE A 942 42.30 21.45 -16.86
CA PHE A 942 41.08 20.66 -17.02
C PHE A 942 39.94 21.57 -17.47
N PHE A 943 38.96 21.02 -18.17
CA PHE A 943 37.69 21.71 -18.37
C PHE A 943 36.51 20.76 -18.34
N ASP A 944 35.36 21.29 -17.99
CA ASP A 944 34.07 20.64 -18.19
C ASP A 944 33.03 21.63 -18.70
N ILE A 945 32.03 21.15 -19.43
CA ILE A 945 30.99 21.98 -20.05
C ILE A 945 29.69 21.77 -19.29
N SER A 946 29.02 22.87 -18.95
CA SER A 946 27.72 22.78 -18.30
C SER A 946 26.65 22.27 -19.27
N ASN A 947 25.78 21.37 -18.79
CA ASN A 947 24.73 20.76 -19.62
C ASN A 947 23.56 21.70 -19.94
N ASP A 948 23.31 22.70 -19.10
CA ASP A 948 22.11 23.55 -19.18
C ASP A 948 22.44 25.00 -19.58
N GLN A 949 23.60 25.47 -19.13
CA GLN A 949 24.12 26.81 -19.38
C GLN A 949 25.32 26.70 -20.32
N ASP A 950 25.36 27.50 -21.38
CA ASP A 950 26.40 27.51 -22.42
C ASP A 950 27.73 28.07 -21.89
N GLU A 951 28.28 27.36 -20.89
CA GLU A 951 29.39 27.75 -20.03
C GLU A 951 30.43 26.64 -19.93
N VAL A 952 31.68 27.03 -19.71
CA VAL A 952 32.83 26.15 -19.52
C VAL A 952 33.50 26.47 -18.20
N LEU A 953 33.67 25.46 -17.36
CA LEU A 953 34.43 25.54 -16.12
C LEU A 953 35.82 24.99 -16.36
N SER A 954 36.83 25.70 -15.87
CA SER A 954 38.21 25.27 -16.01
C SER A 954 39.03 25.63 -14.79
N PHE A 955 40.09 24.86 -14.54
CA PHE A 955 41.07 25.15 -13.51
C PHE A 955 42.33 25.77 -14.12
N SER A 956 42.68 26.96 -13.63
CA SER A 956 43.94 27.62 -13.96
C SER A 956 45.08 27.06 -13.09
N LYS A 957 46.18 26.70 -13.76
CA LYS A 957 47.38 26.18 -13.12
C LYS A 957 48.22 27.26 -12.46
N LEU A 958 48.38 28.43 -13.08
CA LEU A 958 49.25 29.50 -12.56
C LEU A 958 48.55 30.28 -11.45
N SER A 959 47.28 30.67 -11.64
CA SER A 959 46.55 31.43 -10.64
C SER A 959 45.90 30.58 -9.56
N LYS A 960 45.85 29.24 -9.74
CA LYS A 960 45.24 28.27 -8.81
C LYS A 960 43.79 28.61 -8.48
N LYS A 961 43.02 28.89 -9.53
CA LYS A 961 41.62 29.32 -9.45
C LYS A 961 40.75 28.51 -10.39
N LEU A 962 39.50 28.32 -9.99
CA LEU A 962 38.47 27.85 -10.91
C LEU A 962 37.87 29.06 -11.63
N VAL A 963 37.77 28.97 -12.95
CA VAL A 963 37.25 30.04 -13.78
C VAL A 963 36.13 29.49 -14.66
N ILE A 964 35.01 30.19 -14.68
CA ILE A 964 33.85 29.87 -15.50
C ILE A 964 33.77 30.89 -16.63
N PHE A 965 33.67 30.42 -17.86
CA PHE A 965 33.61 31.22 -19.07
C PHE A 965 32.30 30.97 -19.82
N ASN A 966 31.82 31.95 -20.58
CA ASN A 966 30.86 31.69 -21.65
C ASN A 966 31.58 31.23 -22.94
N PHE A 967 30.83 30.73 -23.92
CA PHE A 967 31.39 30.32 -25.21
C PHE A 967 32.00 31.45 -26.07
N LYS A 968 31.85 32.73 -25.67
CA LYS A 968 32.56 33.88 -26.27
C LYS A 968 33.88 34.18 -25.55
N GLY A 969 34.23 33.37 -24.56
CA GLY A 969 35.44 33.47 -23.77
C GLY A 969 35.49 34.58 -22.74
N GLN A 970 34.35 35.15 -22.40
CA GLN A 970 34.24 36.10 -21.29
C GLN A 970 34.16 35.34 -19.97
N VAL A 971 34.95 35.79 -18.99
CA VAL A 971 34.90 35.26 -17.62
C VAL A 971 33.57 35.66 -17.00
N ILE A 972 32.74 34.67 -16.67
CA ILE A 972 31.50 34.84 -15.92
C ILE A 972 31.82 34.91 -14.43
N LYS A 973 32.70 34.01 -13.95
CA LYS A 973 32.99 33.89 -12.53
C LYS A 973 34.36 33.29 -12.26
N THR A 974 34.94 33.65 -11.11
CA THR A 974 36.20 33.10 -10.61
C THR A 974 36.03 32.69 -9.15
N ILE A 975 36.39 31.44 -8.83
CA ILE A 975 36.35 30.89 -7.48
C ILE A 975 37.78 30.72 -7.00
N ASN A 976 38.14 31.48 -5.96
CA ASN A 976 39.51 31.55 -5.43
C ASN A 976 39.78 30.53 -4.30
N ALA A 977 38.74 30.17 -3.54
CA ALA A 977 38.81 29.27 -2.39
C ALA A 977 37.45 28.60 -2.18
N VAL A 978 37.46 27.41 -1.58
CA VAL A 978 36.24 26.76 -1.08
C VAL A 978 35.99 27.20 0.36
N VAL A 979 34.78 27.67 0.65
CA VAL A 979 34.33 28.06 1.98
C VAL A 979 33.60 26.88 2.63
N ASN A 980 34.11 26.39 3.76
CA ASN A 980 33.49 25.35 4.56
C ASN A 980 33.40 25.79 6.03
N ASN A 981 32.17 26.02 6.53
CA ASN A 981 31.89 26.37 7.94
C ASN A 981 32.90 27.36 8.56
N GLN A 982 33.07 28.53 7.92
CA GLN A 982 33.99 29.63 8.31
C GLN A 982 35.48 29.41 8.05
N THR A 983 35.90 28.25 7.54
CA THR A 983 37.27 28.03 7.04
C THR A 983 37.31 28.21 5.53
N THR A 984 38.34 28.93 5.04
CA THR A 984 38.61 29.09 3.61
C THR A 984 39.76 28.18 3.22
N VAL A 985 39.49 27.22 2.35
CA VAL A 985 40.50 26.29 1.84
C VAL A 985 40.85 26.71 0.41
N PRO A 986 42.11 27.01 0.09
CA PRO A 986 42.51 27.37 -1.26
C PRO A 986 42.23 26.21 -2.22
N VAL A 987 41.86 26.55 -3.46
CA VAL A 987 41.63 25.56 -4.51
C VAL A 987 42.97 25.13 -5.10
N ASN A 988 43.62 24.13 -4.49
CA ASN A 988 44.92 23.62 -4.91
C ASN A 988 44.84 22.14 -5.28
N ASP A 989 45.77 21.72 -6.15
CA ASP A 989 46.05 20.31 -6.47
C ASP A 989 44.81 19.52 -6.92
N ILE A 990 43.97 20.13 -7.77
CA ILE A 990 42.81 19.47 -8.36
C ILE A 990 43.26 18.33 -9.28
N HIS A 991 42.62 17.18 -9.12
CA HIS A 991 42.82 16.01 -9.98
C HIS A 991 41.66 15.79 -10.96
N LEU A 992 40.41 15.99 -10.51
CA LEU A 992 39.21 15.90 -11.35
C LEU A 992 38.28 17.08 -11.07
N LEU A 993 37.58 17.51 -12.12
CA LEU A 993 36.66 18.64 -12.09
C LEU A 993 35.46 18.37 -12.99
N TYR A 994 34.25 18.42 -12.42
CA TYR A 994 33.01 18.15 -13.13
C TYR A 994 31.89 19.13 -12.77
N TYR A 995 31.11 19.53 -13.76
CA TYR A 995 29.80 20.13 -13.56
C TYR A 995 28.77 19.05 -13.23
N LEU A 996 28.03 19.24 -12.14
CA LEU A 996 26.87 18.42 -11.87
C LEU A 996 25.68 18.93 -12.70
N GLN A 997 24.80 18.01 -13.12
CA GLN A 997 23.65 18.35 -13.94
C GLN A 997 22.72 19.35 -13.22
N GLY A 998 22.22 20.37 -13.92
CA GLY A 998 21.61 21.57 -13.35
C GLY A 998 22.54 22.79 -13.30
N GLY A 999 23.86 22.59 -13.45
CA GLY A 999 24.89 23.64 -13.54
C GLY A 999 25.18 24.41 -12.25
N GLN A 1000 24.43 24.16 -11.16
CA GLN A 1000 24.53 24.90 -9.89
C GLN A 1000 25.63 24.42 -8.94
N ASN A 1001 26.07 23.17 -9.10
CA ASN A 1001 27.08 22.55 -8.25
C ASN A 1001 28.24 21.99 -9.09
N ILE A 1002 29.41 21.99 -8.49
CA ILE A 1002 30.68 21.54 -9.06
C ILE A 1002 31.22 20.45 -8.14
N LEU A 1003 31.67 19.35 -8.73
CA LEU A 1003 32.39 18.31 -8.03
C LEU A 1003 33.89 18.43 -8.33
N LEU A 1004 34.70 18.46 -7.29
CA LEU A 1004 36.15 18.50 -7.38
C LEU A 1004 36.79 17.41 -6.52
N THR A 1005 37.91 16.87 -7.00
CA THR A 1005 38.75 15.95 -6.23
C THR A 1005 40.15 16.53 -6.14
N LYS A 1006 40.82 16.29 -5.01
CA LYS A 1006 42.21 16.71 -4.77
C LYS A 1006 43.14 15.51 -4.95
N ASN A 1007 44.34 15.77 -5.41
CA ASN A 1007 45.34 14.73 -5.64
C ASN A 1007 45.62 13.96 -4.33
N LEU A 1008 45.55 12.62 -4.37
CA LEU A 1008 45.70 11.70 -3.23
C LEU A 1008 44.63 11.76 -2.13
N ASP A 1009 43.61 12.64 -2.21
CA ASP A 1009 42.49 12.64 -1.24
C ASP A 1009 41.43 11.62 -1.68
N PRO A 1010 41.04 10.65 -0.83
CA PRO A 1010 39.97 9.70 -1.13
C PRO A 1010 38.58 10.33 -1.21
N ARG A 1011 38.42 11.57 -0.75
CA ARG A 1011 37.13 12.28 -0.72
C ARG A 1011 36.96 13.13 -1.97
N ALA A 1012 35.77 13.09 -2.56
CA ALA A 1012 35.33 14.12 -3.50
C ALA A 1012 34.53 15.20 -2.77
N GLU A 1013 34.70 16.45 -3.17
CA GLU A 1013 34.06 17.62 -2.57
C GLU A 1013 33.05 18.19 -3.56
N ILE A 1014 31.80 18.36 -3.13
CA ILE A 1014 30.75 19.03 -3.89
C ILE A 1014 30.65 20.47 -3.37
N ILE A 1015 30.81 21.43 -4.26
CA ILE A 1015 30.73 22.86 -3.97
C ILE A 1015 29.64 23.52 -4.83
N SER A 1016 29.10 24.65 -4.40
CA SER A 1016 28.25 25.49 -5.24
C SER A 1016 29.08 26.33 -6.21
N ARG A 1017 28.42 26.94 -7.20
CA ARG A 1017 29.03 27.98 -8.07
C ARG A 1017 29.62 29.18 -7.33
N ASP A 1018 29.28 29.38 -6.06
CA ASP A 1018 29.86 30.43 -5.21
C ASP A 1018 31.14 29.97 -4.49
N GLY A 1019 31.56 28.72 -4.66
CA GLY A 1019 32.66 28.14 -3.90
C GLY A 1019 32.26 27.75 -2.48
N ILE A 1020 30.97 27.58 -2.20
CA ILE A 1020 30.50 27.16 -0.87
C ILE A 1020 30.41 25.64 -0.86
N HIS A 1021 31.07 25.01 0.11
CA HIS A 1021 30.99 23.58 0.33
C HIS A 1021 29.55 23.11 0.58
N GLN A 1022 29.12 22.06 -0.12
CA GLN A 1022 27.79 21.47 0.00
C GLN A 1022 27.86 20.09 0.66
N ALA A 1023 28.73 19.20 0.19
CA ALA A 1023 28.82 17.82 0.68
C ALA A 1023 30.16 17.17 0.36
N PHE A 1024 30.53 16.13 1.14
CA PHE A 1024 31.62 15.22 0.83
C PHE A 1024 31.11 13.87 0.35
N LEU A 1025 31.78 13.30 -0.65
CA LEU A 1025 31.64 11.88 -1.03
C LEU A 1025 32.79 11.10 -0.37
N ASP A 1026 32.62 10.81 0.91
CA ASP A 1026 33.64 10.15 1.72
C ASP A 1026 33.36 8.65 1.82
N SER A 1027 34.22 7.84 1.20
CA SER A 1027 34.23 6.40 1.38
C SER A 1027 35.65 5.90 1.60
N LYS A 1028 35.77 4.83 2.40
CA LYS A 1028 37.06 4.21 2.74
C LYS A 1028 37.67 3.39 1.58
N ASN A 1029 37.07 3.43 0.39
CA ASN A 1029 37.40 2.53 -0.73
C ASN A 1029 38.41 3.10 -1.73
N GLY A 1030 39.32 3.98 -1.29
CA GLY A 1030 40.40 4.53 -2.12
C GLY A 1030 40.04 5.80 -2.89
N VAL A 1031 40.97 6.26 -3.74
CA VAL A 1031 40.87 7.56 -4.43
C VAL A 1031 39.84 7.52 -5.55
N VAL A 1032 39.11 8.63 -5.73
CA VAL A 1032 38.14 8.78 -6.82
C VAL A 1032 38.89 8.89 -8.15
N LYS A 1033 38.64 7.93 -9.04
CA LYS A 1033 39.25 7.86 -10.37
C LYS A 1033 38.41 8.56 -11.43
N PHE A 1034 37.09 8.42 -11.35
CA PHE A 1034 36.15 8.99 -12.30
C PHE A 1034 34.77 9.13 -11.67
N VAL A 1035 34.00 10.13 -12.11
CA VAL A 1035 32.62 10.35 -11.69
C VAL A 1035 31.74 10.55 -12.92
N GLN A 1036 30.58 9.91 -12.93
CA GLN A 1036 29.56 10.08 -13.96
C GLN A 1036 28.23 10.48 -13.31
N SER A 1037 27.58 11.52 -13.81
CA SER A 1037 26.21 11.85 -13.43
C SER A 1037 25.21 11.06 -14.26
N SER A 1038 24.11 10.67 -13.63
CA SER A 1038 22.93 10.17 -14.33
C SER A 1038 22.26 11.29 -15.14
N ARG A 1039 21.33 10.93 -16.03
CA ARG A 1039 20.72 11.90 -16.96
C ARG A 1039 19.60 12.72 -16.34
N SER A 1040 19.05 12.31 -15.20
CA SER A 1040 18.20 13.18 -14.37
C SER A 1040 19.01 14.14 -13.48
N GLY A 1041 20.26 13.79 -13.18
CA GLY A 1041 21.12 14.54 -12.28
C GLY A 1041 20.93 14.15 -10.81
N ASP A 1042 20.07 13.19 -10.50
CA ASP A 1042 19.78 12.77 -9.13
C ASP A 1042 20.81 11.77 -8.59
N LEU A 1043 21.47 11.03 -9.47
CA LEU A 1043 22.43 9.98 -9.12
C LEU A 1043 23.83 10.29 -9.66
N LEU A 1044 24.84 9.90 -8.89
CA LEU A 1044 26.26 10.00 -9.21
C LEU A 1044 26.91 8.62 -9.06
N ALA A 1045 27.53 8.12 -10.13
CA ALA A 1045 28.38 6.93 -10.07
C ALA A 1045 29.83 7.36 -9.85
N VAL A 1046 30.44 6.87 -8.78
CA VAL A 1046 31.81 7.18 -8.38
C VAL A 1046 32.64 5.91 -8.51
N ALA A 1047 33.55 5.89 -9.47
CA ALA A 1047 34.50 4.80 -9.67
C ALA A 1047 35.81 5.11 -8.94
N ARG A 1048 36.31 4.15 -8.16
CA ARG A 1048 37.53 4.31 -7.35
C ARG A 1048 38.69 3.49 -7.87
N THR A 1049 39.91 3.86 -7.47
CA THR A 1049 41.15 3.16 -7.85
C THR A 1049 41.22 1.71 -7.37
N THR A 1050 40.40 1.33 -6.38
CA THR A 1050 40.27 -0.06 -5.89
C THR A 1050 39.39 -0.92 -6.78
N GLY A 1051 38.72 -0.32 -7.78
CA GLY A 1051 37.76 -0.99 -8.66
C GLY A 1051 36.32 -1.01 -8.16
N THR A 1052 36.05 -0.43 -6.99
CA THR A 1052 34.68 -0.26 -6.50
C THR A 1052 33.97 0.82 -7.31
N VAL A 1053 32.71 0.57 -7.65
CA VAL A 1053 31.81 1.58 -8.22
C VAL A 1053 30.67 1.81 -7.25
N GLU A 1054 30.57 3.03 -6.75
CA GLU A 1054 29.63 3.46 -5.73
C GLU A 1054 28.56 4.35 -6.34
N LEU A 1055 27.33 4.19 -5.89
CA LEU A 1055 26.21 5.06 -6.26
C LEU A 1055 25.93 6.03 -5.11
N TRP A 1056 25.89 7.31 -5.45
CA TRP A 1056 25.65 8.42 -4.53
C TRP A 1056 24.50 9.27 -5.04
N SER A 1057 23.80 9.96 -4.13
CA SER A 1057 22.84 11.00 -4.53
C SER A 1057 23.54 12.32 -4.82
N LYS A 1058 22.89 13.21 -5.56
CA LYS A 1058 23.37 14.60 -5.76
C LYS A 1058 23.58 15.40 -4.48
N ALA A 1059 22.95 14.99 -3.37
CA ALA A 1059 23.12 15.57 -2.04
C ALA A 1059 24.31 14.99 -1.27
N GLY A 1060 25.11 14.12 -1.88
CA GLY A 1060 26.26 13.47 -1.26
C GLY A 1060 25.92 12.35 -0.30
N ARG A 1061 24.72 11.75 -0.40
CA ARG A 1061 24.35 10.57 0.39
C ARG A 1061 24.79 9.30 -0.34
N PHE A 1062 25.54 8.44 0.33
CA PHE A 1062 25.85 7.10 -0.18
C PHE A 1062 24.56 6.28 -0.31
N ILE A 1063 24.33 5.67 -1.47
CA ILE A 1063 23.16 4.84 -1.74
C ILE A 1063 23.53 3.37 -1.62
N LYS A 1064 24.46 2.90 -2.46
CA LYS A 1064 24.96 1.52 -2.44
C LYS A 1064 26.25 1.34 -3.24
N ASN A 1065 26.91 0.20 -3.04
CA ASN A 1065 27.94 -0.28 -3.96
C ASN A 1065 27.26 -0.98 -5.13
N ILE A 1066 27.60 -0.59 -6.36
CA ILE A 1066 27.21 -1.34 -7.57
C ILE A 1066 28.18 -2.50 -7.76
N VAL A 1067 29.46 -2.27 -7.47
CA VAL A 1067 30.52 -3.28 -7.48
C VAL A 1067 31.27 -3.22 -6.14
N PRO A 1068 31.07 -4.18 -5.22
CA PRO A 1068 31.73 -4.21 -3.92
C PRO A 1068 33.20 -4.65 -4.02
N SER A 1069 34.00 -4.32 -2.99
CA SER A 1069 35.45 -4.57 -2.95
C SER A 1069 35.83 -6.06 -2.87
N ASP A 1070 35.00 -6.90 -2.24
CA ASP A 1070 35.42 -8.22 -1.74
C ASP A 1070 34.75 -9.45 -2.41
N GLU A 1071 33.89 -9.26 -3.41
CA GLU A 1071 33.17 -10.40 -4.03
C GLU A 1071 33.78 -10.87 -5.36
N SER A 1072 33.98 -12.19 -5.48
CA SER A 1072 34.20 -12.85 -6.77
C SER A 1072 32.88 -12.96 -7.53
N MET A 1073 32.57 -11.97 -8.38
CA MET A 1073 31.36 -12.00 -9.20
C MET A 1073 31.39 -13.13 -10.27
N PRO A 1074 30.22 -13.72 -10.60
CA PRO A 1074 30.11 -14.66 -11.72
C PRO A 1074 30.50 -13.97 -13.04
N GLY A 1075 31.51 -14.51 -13.74
CA GLY A 1075 31.99 -13.97 -15.02
C GLY A 1075 33.23 -13.07 -14.95
N ILE A 1076 33.82 -12.85 -13.77
CA ILE A 1076 35.13 -12.22 -13.61
C ILE A 1076 36.16 -13.30 -13.27
N LYS A 1077 37.01 -13.68 -14.23
CA LYS A 1077 38.13 -14.60 -13.98
C LYS A 1077 39.34 -13.78 -13.46
N SER A 1078 39.47 -13.75 -12.14
CA SER A 1078 40.62 -13.26 -11.34
C SER A 1078 40.57 -11.81 -10.82
N PHE A 1079 41.13 -11.64 -9.62
CA PHE A 1079 41.30 -10.38 -8.89
C PHE A 1079 42.21 -9.34 -9.56
N ARG A 1080 42.85 -9.65 -10.71
CA ARG A 1080 43.86 -8.77 -11.35
C ARG A 1080 43.29 -7.66 -12.25
N THR A 1081 41.99 -7.63 -12.55
CA THR A 1081 41.37 -6.73 -13.55
C THR A 1081 40.38 -5.71 -12.98
N LYS A 1082 40.52 -5.32 -11.69
CA LYS A 1082 39.57 -4.43 -11.02
C LYS A 1082 39.57 -2.98 -11.50
N ASP A 1083 40.50 -2.58 -12.38
CA ASP A 1083 40.59 -1.18 -12.78
C ASP A 1083 39.40 -0.77 -13.68
N VAL A 1084 38.64 0.25 -13.26
CA VAL A 1084 37.47 0.74 -14.01
C VAL A 1084 37.95 1.68 -15.12
N ILE A 1085 37.54 1.40 -16.36
CA ILE A 1085 37.91 2.19 -17.54
C ILE A 1085 36.83 3.21 -17.87
N HIS A 1086 35.56 2.82 -17.81
CA HIS A 1086 34.46 3.69 -18.21
C HIS A 1086 33.16 3.33 -17.49
N VAL A 1087 32.35 4.35 -17.20
CA VAL A 1087 31.00 4.20 -16.62
C VAL A 1087 30.04 5.10 -17.38
N ASP A 1088 28.87 4.58 -17.76
CA ASP A 1088 27.83 5.37 -18.43
C ASP A 1088 26.44 5.00 -17.93
N PHE A 1089 25.59 6.02 -17.72
CA PHE A 1089 24.21 5.84 -17.31
C PHE A 1089 23.29 5.70 -18.52
N HIS A 1090 22.33 4.82 -18.39
CA HIS A 1090 21.21 4.73 -19.31
C HIS A 1090 20.29 5.96 -19.18
N PRO A 1091 19.67 6.46 -20.27
CA PRO A 1091 18.77 7.61 -20.21
C PRO A 1091 17.62 7.52 -19.20
N SER A 1092 17.15 6.31 -18.90
CA SER A 1092 16.10 6.06 -17.90
C SER A 1092 16.60 5.98 -16.45
N ASP A 1093 17.90 6.17 -16.21
CA ASP A 1093 18.57 6.04 -14.91
C ASP A 1093 18.33 4.69 -14.19
N SER A 1094 17.87 3.68 -14.94
CA SER A 1094 17.59 2.33 -14.42
C SER A 1094 18.72 1.34 -14.65
N PHE A 1095 19.61 1.64 -15.61
CA PHE A 1095 20.75 0.81 -15.94
C PHE A 1095 22.03 1.63 -15.94
N ILE A 1096 23.14 0.96 -15.65
CA ILE A 1096 24.47 1.52 -15.69
C ILE A 1096 25.42 0.53 -16.34
N SER A 1097 26.21 1.00 -17.31
CA SER A 1097 27.25 0.22 -17.94
C SER A 1097 28.58 0.52 -17.27
N ILE A 1098 29.35 -0.53 -16.97
CA ILE A 1098 30.66 -0.46 -16.33
C ILE A 1098 31.63 -1.30 -17.16
N CYS A 1099 32.72 -0.68 -17.60
CA CYS A 1099 33.83 -1.35 -18.28
C CYS A 1099 34.99 -1.47 -17.30
N PHE A 1100 35.48 -2.69 -17.10
CA PHE A 1100 36.68 -2.94 -16.33
C PHE A 1100 37.87 -3.11 -17.27
N HIS A 1101 39.07 -3.27 -16.71
CA HIS A 1101 40.26 -3.58 -17.48
C HIS A 1101 40.29 -5.05 -17.93
N ASP A 1102 39.23 -5.46 -18.62
CA ASP A 1102 39.02 -6.76 -19.24
C ASP A 1102 38.28 -6.65 -20.57
N ASP A 1103 38.04 -7.80 -21.18
CA ASP A 1103 37.40 -7.94 -22.49
C ASP A 1103 35.85 -7.86 -22.42
N MET A 1104 35.28 -7.31 -21.33
CA MET A 1104 33.84 -7.28 -21.11
C MET A 1104 33.31 -5.93 -20.62
N ALA A 1105 32.25 -5.44 -21.25
CA ALA A 1105 31.37 -4.42 -20.70
C ALA A 1105 30.23 -5.09 -19.92
N ARG A 1106 29.93 -4.59 -18.72
CA ARG A 1106 28.88 -5.15 -17.84
C ARG A 1106 27.79 -4.12 -17.62
N ILE A 1107 26.54 -4.51 -17.82
CA ILE A 1107 25.37 -3.65 -17.64
C ILE A 1107 24.62 -4.13 -16.42
N PHE A 1108 24.52 -3.25 -15.43
CA PHE A 1108 23.86 -3.50 -14.15
C PHE A 1108 22.51 -2.79 -14.13
N ASN A 1109 21.52 -3.45 -13.56
CA ASN A 1109 20.29 -2.78 -13.16
C ASN A 1109 20.54 -2.09 -11.80
N ILE A 1110 20.19 -0.80 -11.70
CA ILE A 1110 20.43 -0.01 -10.50
C ILE A 1110 19.48 -0.41 -9.36
N TYR A 1111 18.28 -0.91 -9.66
CA TYR A 1111 17.24 -1.20 -8.67
C TYR A 1111 17.14 -2.68 -8.29
N ASN A 1112 17.75 -3.59 -9.05
CA ASN A 1112 17.70 -5.02 -8.77
C ASN A 1112 19.10 -5.66 -8.78
N ASN A 1113 19.35 -6.64 -7.91
CA ASN A 1113 20.65 -7.31 -7.76
C ASN A 1113 20.85 -8.50 -8.72
N ASN A 1114 20.24 -8.43 -9.91
CA ASN A 1114 20.36 -9.48 -10.92
C ASN A 1114 21.79 -9.55 -11.50
N LYS A 1115 22.15 -10.71 -12.07
CA LYS A 1115 23.43 -10.88 -12.78
C LYS A 1115 23.54 -9.83 -13.90
N PRO A 1116 24.69 -9.15 -14.04
CA PRO A 1116 24.86 -8.13 -15.06
C PRO A 1116 24.83 -8.74 -16.46
N LEU A 1117 24.25 -8.02 -17.41
CA LEU A 1117 24.35 -8.40 -18.83
C LEU A 1117 25.78 -8.10 -19.30
N THR A 1118 26.44 -9.05 -19.96
CA THR A 1118 27.83 -8.90 -20.39
C THR A 1118 27.95 -8.79 -21.90
N LEU A 1119 28.63 -7.74 -22.38
CA LEU A 1119 29.02 -7.56 -23.76
C LEU A 1119 30.50 -7.88 -23.90
N LYS A 1120 30.82 -8.99 -24.56
CA LYS A 1120 32.20 -9.47 -24.71
C LYS A 1120 32.83 -8.95 -26.01
N HIS A 1121 34.05 -8.46 -25.90
CA HIS A 1121 34.93 -8.06 -27.00
C HIS A 1121 36.14 -9.01 -27.09
N ASN A 1122 36.96 -8.92 -28.14
CA ASN A 1122 38.14 -9.78 -28.28
C ASN A 1122 39.36 -9.24 -27.52
N ASN A 1123 39.26 -8.00 -27.03
CA ASN A 1123 40.27 -7.31 -26.25
C ASN A 1123 39.60 -6.29 -25.32
N LEU A 1124 40.41 -5.54 -24.57
CA LEU A 1124 40.01 -4.59 -23.54
C LEU A 1124 38.89 -3.65 -23.98
N VAL A 1125 37.75 -3.65 -23.27
CA VAL A 1125 36.68 -2.70 -23.56
C VAL A 1125 37.07 -1.32 -23.03
N THR A 1126 37.17 -0.36 -23.94
CA THR A 1126 37.66 1.00 -23.67
C THR A 1126 36.55 1.99 -23.33
N PHE A 1127 35.31 1.77 -23.80
CA PHE A 1127 34.17 2.58 -23.44
C PHE A 1127 32.84 1.88 -23.73
N THR A 1128 31.78 2.37 -23.10
CA THR A 1128 30.37 2.07 -23.39
C THR A 1128 29.58 3.37 -23.40
N ARG A 1129 28.57 3.47 -24.27
CA ARG A 1129 27.68 4.62 -24.33
C ARG A 1129 26.27 4.21 -24.75
N PHE A 1130 25.29 4.59 -23.94
CA PHE A 1130 23.89 4.37 -24.30
C PHE A 1130 23.40 5.37 -25.34
N SER A 1131 22.53 4.91 -26.24
CA SER A 1131 21.84 5.79 -27.19
C SER A 1131 20.92 6.75 -26.45
N THR A 1132 20.89 8.02 -26.89
CA THR A 1132 20.01 9.05 -26.30
C THR A 1132 18.52 8.75 -26.45
N GLU A 1133 18.16 7.88 -27.40
CA GLU A 1133 16.79 7.45 -27.72
C GLU A 1133 16.42 6.09 -27.11
N ASP A 1134 17.24 5.53 -26.22
CA ASP A 1134 16.89 4.31 -25.46
C ASP A 1134 16.67 3.06 -26.34
N ARG A 1135 17.55 2.85 -27.34
CA ARG A 1135 17.40 1.72 -28.29
C ARG A 1135 18.61 0.80 -28.41
N PHE A 1136 19.82 1.31 -28.20
CA PHE A 1136 21.06 0.57 -28.43
C PHE A 1136 22.17 1.04 -27.49
N ILE A 1137 23.21 0.21 -27.32
CA ILE A 1137 24.41 0.55 -26.54
C ILE A 1137 25.65 0.38 -27.41
N LEU A 1138 26.37 1.47 -27.65
CA LEU A 1138 27.65 1.41 -28.33
C LEU A 1138 28.74 1.02 -27.32
N SER A 1139 29.48 -0.04 -27.57
CA SER A 1139 30.65 -0.46 -26.82
C SER A 1139 31.87 -0.49 -27.74
N GLY A 1140 33.01 0.04 -27.31
CA GLY A 1140 34.23 0.05 -28.11
C GLY A 1140 35.41 -0.53 -27.37
N SER A 1141 36.24 -1.27 -28.09
CA SER A 1141 37.37 -2.04 -27.55
C SER A 1141 38.71 -1.63 -28.17
N SER A 1142 39.78 -1.87 -27.42
CA SER A 1142 41.18 -1.62 -27.78
C SER A 1142 41.67 -2.54 -28.90
N ASP A 1143 40.94 -3.60 -29.23
CA ASP A 1143 41.13 -4.33 -30.48
C ASP A 1143 40.82 -3.47 -31.71
N ASN A 1144 40.36 -2.23 -31.47
CA ASN A 1144 39.78 -1.34 -32.42
C ASN A 1144 38.59 -2.06 -33.04
N THR A 1145 37.59 -2.43 -32.24
CA THR A 1145 36.23 -2.79 -32.65
C THR A 1145 35.22 -1.91 -31.92
N ALA A 1146 34.05 -1.70 -32.52
CA ALA A 1146 32.91 -1.07 -31.86
C ALA A 1146 31.63 -1.84 -32.23
N SER A 1147 30.85 -2.19 -31.22
CA SER A 1147 29.62 -2.98 -31.30
C SER A 1147 28.45 -2.15 -30.78
N VAL A 1148 27.29 -2.22 -31.44
CA VAL A 1148 26.05 -1.49 -31.12
C VAL A 1148 24.98 -2.43 -30.59
#